data_AF-A0A1C6QY88-F1
#
_entry.id   AF-A0A1C6QY88-F1
#
_cell.length_a   1.000
_cell.length_b   1.000
_cell.length_c   1.000
_cell.angle_alpha   90.00
_cell.angle_beta   90.00
_cell.angle_gamma   90.00
#
_symmetry.space_group_name_H-M   'P 1'
#
loop_
_entity.id
_entity.type
_entity.pdbx_description
1 polymer ?
#
loop_
_entity_poly.entity_id
_entity_poly.type
_entity_poly.pdbx_seq_one_letter_code
_entity_poly.pdbx_strand_id
1 'polypeptide(L)'
;MSSDKTRKRRLRHLALSAALFTAVPLAVAVPSAASPTADGANEETASAVRPVEPSRADIEKSDLAWAARHSKGGIPWALAKAKRTGEKVLVPNETTATSLTHANPDGSLSSELTPGPERVSEGGRWLDVDARLERTANGTVEAKVHPTGLTLAAGGGTPPTSLRAAQSAAPRALATIGGENGERITLKWKGGLPEPELNGTTATYKDALPGADVIVEATRTGFEQYTRLDRRPEGGYGYTLPLQADGLKATANHDGSVTFTDARTGAKKATMPAPVMWDATVDKVSGKHENRHRVAMKVVDHGGGNIDLVVTPDAKWLADEDTRYPVTIDPSTSVLGNTFDTYVQRGETTDLGAQTELDWGNPGTRNSDGTTRVARSLMTWNTEAFADALISTAKVEFYNTHSGNIDCKPHGWDVWNTTAGSSASRWTAQPDWLQKFATSTETRGNAQGCADTTDGWIKADVKNLVQTWASAKQTRGHMGVRAAEDATTGWKIVNSRNATTNQPKLTVGYNFRPGDGTAQQAGAPYRSFAGVWVVDSTTPTLRDKFTDTDGDTVNGTFQVYDAVTNTPITTPAGDGVIVSGFVQPGAWASVQVPAGQLVDGKTYKFRTNSYDGTHYNLNWSPWREFVVDTTAPGEPQKIASATYPENWGGGGAGVAGAFDVTTGAPDAYEVRYRVDPYEDDADGHGWTSVRTTGGAVRALAPDASYTVTPAAAGNHFTQTRTVDRAGNVGPIKDYGFTAGARDYNRRPKVDIALPQPDLAAAQPVQVDTPQPPGPEGSSGWKGWQPRTFSSGGSTVTVTPLKERSLEGTRKAARALRERAPTRPDPIITGSWCQPTLSGDAQKSLITRNEACLFYNMTFIQKYVFQGLPVAQYRADFEFAFQVKTDPLSGDIKTWIEIRQIYSDFPGDERAVLLGDGGQDAFIDSMCFSDGCEGGSGAKKFDFFSDLSWKGGGGWNPVDAHAATGTANHKWNGSVNKATGARDIDLSKTLPVWFVGHFVSESGPPDGKGDKDIDTGPWRSPGVEVRCDKVASNGATPGCVLPQYFPEYKFNTAKYPAAAAHAWLIQHKSKVKGSGKSLADPLKYLPRKERNEHAHERKHNRDRVMCPRYTGPRQDGWVPAKRFNAHSWTYLHPELDGPPESISCDEFPFSSSYQSPGVPALKGGQNPAGANGGGECIQTVAAKVDNGSEHLLDDTRYDAPTFNENCGRSSMSGKVNSGSMNLTNFYEGFLKKFRVIDKDAYTLEPGSAWFRTCDTSKPDLICTMTKP
;
A
#
# COMPACT_ATOMS: atom_id res chain seq x y z
N MET A 1 -19.46 -30.15 51.73
CA MET A 1 -20.18 -29.50 52.84
C MET A 1 -20.04 -28.00 52.63
N SER A 2 -21.06 -27.14 52.58
CA SER A 2 -22.53 -27.27 52.64
C SER A 2 -23.12 -26.15 51.74
N SER A 3 -24.19 -26.36 50.96
CA SER A 3 -25.59 -25.96 51.27
C SER A 3 -25.83 -24.43 51.40
N ASP A 4 -26.90 -23.77 50.93
CA ASP A 4 -27.98 -24.01 49.94
C ASP A 4 -28.86 -22.73 49.87
N LYS A 5 -29.72 -22.59 48.85
CA LYS A 5 -31.06 -21.92 48.87
C LYS A 5 -31.34 -20.48 49.39
N THR A 6 -31.61 -19.61 48.41
CA THR A 6 -32.91 -18.89 48.16
C THR A 6 -33.48 -17.72 49.01
N ARG A 7 -34.03 -16.74 48.24
CA ARG A 7 -35.37 -16.06 48.34
C ARG A 7 -35.60 -14.78 49.20
N LYS A 8 -35.69 -13.65 48.47
CA LYS A 8 -36.85 -12.72 48.31
C LYS A 8 -37.68 -12.26 49.55
N ARG A 9 -37.67 -10.93 49.80
CA ARG A 9 -38.79 -9.95 49.70
C ARG A 9 -38.26 -8.54 50.07
N ARG A 10 -38.32 -7.51 49.21
CA ARG A 10 -39.45 -6.63 48.82
C ARG A 10 -40.09 -5.84 49.98
N LEU A 11 -40.05 -4.50 49.92
CA LEU A 11 -41.17 -3.55 49.65
C LEU A 11 -40.62 -2.09 49.76
N ARG A 12 -40.68 -1.24 48.71
CA ARG A 12 -41.63 -0.10 48.46
C ARG A 12 -41.29 1.23 49.17
N HIS A 13 -41.51 2.45 48.63
CA HIS A 13 -41.88 2.94 47.28
C HIS A 13 -41.66 4.48 47.15
N LEU A 14 -42.03 5.08 45.99
CA LEU A 14 -42.08 6.52 45.60
C LEU A 14 -40.71 7.09 45.14
N ALA A 15 -40.41 7.43 43.87
CA ALA A 15 -41.18 7.85 42.67
C ALA A 15 -41.86 9.24 42.78
N LEU A 16 -42.02 10.09 41.74
CA LEU A 16 -41.84 9.98 40.27
C LEU A 16 -40.77 11.01 39.75
N SER A 17 -40.16 11.00 38.55
CA SER A 17 -40.21 10.21 37.28
C SER A 17 -40.93 10.85 36.05
N ALA A 18 -40.21 11.57 35.15
CA ALA A 18 -40.63 11.83 33.74
C ALA A 18 -39.49 12.37 32.83
N ALA A 19 -39.39 12.09 31.52
CA ALA A 19 -39.89 10.95 30.73
C ALA A 19 -39.17 10.87 29.35
N LEU A 20 -38.99 9.66 28.81
CA LEU A 20 -38.67 9.37 27.40
C LEU A 20 -39.80 8.49 26.82
N PHE A 21 -40.06 8.59 25.52
CA PHE A 21 -40.76 7.59 24.68
C PHE A 21 -40.04 7.59 23.32
N THR A 22 -39.44 6.54 22.74
CA THR A 22 -39.71 5.09 22.55
C THR A 22 -40.72 4.73 21.46
N ALA A 23 -40.28 3.96 20.46
CA ALA A 23 -41.10 2.99 19.72
C ALA A 23 -40.21 1.83 19.19
N VAL A 24 -40.80 0.65 19.00
CA VAL A 24 -40.14 -0.66 18.78
C VAL A 24 -40.85 -1.42 17.65
N PRO A 25 -40.20 -2.35 16.92
CA PRO A 25 -40.90 -3.35 16.11
C PRO A 25 -40.64 -4.81 16.56
N LEU A 26 -41.66 -5.69 16.46
CA LEU A 26 -41.49 -7.14 16.55
C LEU A 26 -42.60 -7.93 15.82
N ALA A 27 -42.21 -8.57 14.71
CA ALA A 27 -42.67 -9.81 14.03
C ALA A 27 -44.17 -10.23 13.93
N VAL A 28 -44.58 -10.77 12.75
CA VAL A 28 -44.84 -12.21 12.44
C VAL A 28 -45.69 -12.41 11.14
N ALA A 29 -45.22 -13.29 10.21
CA ALA A 29 -45.89 -14.13 9.14
C ALA A 29 -47.10 -13.60 8.30
N VAL A 30 -47.53 -14.12 7.13
CA VAL A 30 -47.50 -15.43 6.38
C VAL A 30 -47.67 -15.12 4.83
N PRO A 31 -48.14 -16.01 3.90
CA PRO A 31 -47.69 -17.32 3.37
C PRO A 31 -47.27 -17.27 1.86
N SER A 32 -47.13 -18.44 1.20
CA SER A 32 -46.78 -18.66 -0.22
C SER A 32 -47.98 -19.04 -1.11
N ALA A 33 -48.00 -18.63 -2.40
CA ALA A 33 -48.20 -19.51 -3.58
C ALA A 33 -48.45 -18.79 -4.94
N ALA A 34 -48.08 -19.47 -6.04
CA ALA A 34 -48.56 -19.39 -7.45
C ALA A 34 -47.98 -18.34 -8.45
N SER A 35 -47.78 -18.85 -9.69
CA SER A 35 -47.46 -18.18 -10.97
C SER A 35 -48.45 -18.71 -12.04
N PRO A 36 -48.38 -18.40 -13.36
CA PRO A 36 -47.82 -17.25 -14.10
C PRO A 36 -48.82 -16.62 -15.13
N THR A 37 -48.48 -15.51 -15.79
CA THR A 37 -48.82 -15.16 -17.21
C THR A 37 -48.07 -13.90 -17.67
N ALA A 38 -48.06 -13.60 -18.98
CA ALA A 38 -46.99 -12.86 -19.66
C ALA A 38 -47.37 -11.51 -20.31
N ASP A 39 -46.30 -10.85 -20.79
CA ASP A 39 -46.17 -9.78 -21.80
C ASP A 39 -46.55 -8.32 -21.49
N GLY A 40 -45.61 -7.43 -21.84
CA GLY A 40 -45.69 -5.97 -21.72
C GLY A 40 -44.31 -5.33 -21.59
N ALA A 41 -43.58 -5.19 -22.70
CA ALA A 41 -42.24 -4.59 -22.69
C ALA A 41 -42.28 -3.06 -22.74
N ASN A 42 -41.53 -2.37 -21.88
CA ASN A 42 -40.44 -1.49 -22.32
C ASN A 42 -39.49 -1.04 -21.19
N GLU A 43 -38.27 -0.71 -21.63
CA GLU A 43 -37.31 0.24 -21.05
C GLU A 43 -36.52 -0.03 -19.74
N GLU A 44 -35.23 0.29 -19.90
CA GLU A 44 -34.18 0.67 -18.95
C GLU A 44 -33.70 -0.26 -17.83
N THR A 45 -32.40 -0.54 -17.94
CA THR A 45 -31.51 -1.05 -16.90
C THR A 45 -31.41 -0.12 -15.70
N ALA A 46 -31.67 -0.61 -14.49
CA ALA A 46 -31.12 -0.02 -13.28
C ALA A 46 -30.77 -1.09 -12.24
N SER A 47 -29.48 -1.20 -11.92
CA SER A 47 -29.01 -1.90 -10.72
C SER A 47 -29.59 -1.24 -9.48
N ALA A 48 -30.11 -2.03 -8.54
CA ALA A 48 -30.44 -1.54 -7.20
C ALA A 48 -29.14 -1.32 -6.41
N VAL A 49 -28.48 -0.20 -6.71
CA VAL A 49 -27.29 0.30 -6.00
C VAL A 49 -27.65 0.48 -4.52
N ARG A 50 -27.04 -0.33 -3.65
CA ARG A 50 -27.03 -0.04 -2.21
C ARG A 50 -26.18 1.21 -1.98
N PRO A 51 -26.55 2.11 -1.05
CA PRO A 51 -25.72 3.26 -0.73
C PRO A 51 -24.35 2.78 -0.24
N VAL A 52 -23.30 3.14 -0.97
CA VAL A 52 -21.93 3.00 -0.50
C VAL A 52 -21.69 4.15 0.46
N GLU A 53 -21.55 3.87 1.75
CA GLU A 53 -21.00 4.88 2.67
C GLU A 53 -19.58 5.25 2.19
N PRO A 54 -19.24 6.55 2.13
CA PRO A 54 -17.93 6.97 1.64
C PRO A 54 -16.84 6.31 2.49
N SER A 55 -15.81 5.78 1.83
CA SER A 55 -14.75 5.09 2.56
C SER A 55 -14.04 6.07 3.51
N ARG A 56 -13.36 5.58 4.53
CA ARG A 56 -12.57 6.45 5.41
C ARG A 56 -11.57 7.33 4.63
N ALA A 57 -11.08 6.85 3.49
CA ALA A 57 -10.23 7.62 2.58
C ALA A 57 -11.01 8.65 1.73
N ASP A 58 -12.28 8.41 1.39
CA ASP A 58 -13.13 9.41 0.71
C ASP A 58 -13.64 10.48 1.68
N ILE A 59 -13.94 10.10 2.93
CA ILE A 59 -14.21 11.03 4.04
C ILE A 59 -12.95 11.86 4.30
N GLU A 60 -11.79 11.23 4.51
CA GLU A 60 -10.53 11.95 4.76
C GLU A 60 -10.13 12.83 3.56
N LYS A 61 -10.35 12.40 2.32
CA LYS A 61 -10.10 13.20 1.11
C LYS A 61 -11.14 14.32 0.92
N SER A 62 -12.39 14.12 1.35
CA SER A 62 -13.43 15.15 1.43
C SER A 62 -13.08 16.19 2.48
N ASP A 63 -12.71 15.75 3.69
CA ASP A 63 -12.40 16.57 4.85
C ASP A 63 -11.08 17.33 4.66
N LEU A 64 -10.06 16.73 4.03
CA LEU A 64 -8.85 17.43 3.60
C LEU A 64 -9.15 18.44 2.48
N ALA A 65 -10.00 18.09 1.51
CA ALA A 65 -10.43 19.04 0.47
C ALA A 65 -11.39 20.12 1.00
N TRP A 66 -12.05 19.90 2.14
CA TRP A 66 -12.88 20.86 2.86
C TRP A 66 -11.98 21.77 3.71
N ALA A 67 -11.10 21.22 4.54
CA ALA A 67 -10.14 21.96 5.35
C ALA A 67 -9.21 22.85 4.50
N ALA A 68 -8.71 22.34 3.36
CA ALA A 68 -7.93 23.13 2.40
C ALA A 68 -8.73 24.25 1.70
N ARG A 69 -10.07 24.22 1.75
CA ARG A 69 -10.95 25.28 1.26
C ARG A 69 -11.43 26.24 2.36
N HIS A 70 -11.44 25.83 3.63
CA HIS A 70 -12.04 26.58 4.75
C HIS A 70 -11.06 27.19 5.76
N SER A 71 -9.75 26.89 5.69
CA SER A 71 -8.74 27.54 6.55
C SER A 71 -8.30 28.95 6.10
N LYS A 72 -8.84 29.45 4.97
CA LYS A 72 -8.46 30.72 4.34
C LYS A 72 -8.82 31.93 5.23
N GLY A 73 -7.86 32.38 6.04
CA GLY A 73 -8.00 33.54 6.91
C GLY A 73 -7.25 33.44 8.24
N GLY A 74 -6.95 32.21 8.70
CA GLY A 74 -6.24 31.96 9.97
C GLY A 74 -4.72 31.88 9.83
N ILE A 75 -4.02 31.89 10.98
CA ILE A 75 -2.55 31.87 11.10
C ILE A 75 -1.88 30.79 10.23
N PRO A 76 -2.25 29.48 10.31
CA PRO A 76 -1.57 28.43 9.55
C PRO A 76 -1.70 28.59 8.02
N TRP A 77 -2.82 29.13 7.55
CA TRP A 77 -3.03 29.40 6.12
C TRP A 77 -2.16 30.56 5.63
N ALA A 78 -2.02 31.60 6.45
CA ALA A 78 -1.24 32.78 6.09
C ALA A 78 0.26 32.45 6.04
N LEU A 79 0.78 31.68 7.02
CA LEU A 79 2.15 31.19 7.04
C LEU A 79 2.47 30.31 5.82
N ALA A 80 1.61 29.33 5.51
CA ALA A 80 1.76 28.51 4.33
C ALA A 80 1.70 29.30 3.00
N LYS A 81 0.93 30.40 2.95
CA LYS A 81 0.90 31.28 1.78
C LYS A 81 2.18 32.14 1.70
N ALA A 82 2.61 32.76 2.80
CA ALA A 82 3.78 33.64 2.85
C ALA A 82 5.07 32.90 2.48
N LYS A 83 5.28 31.70 3.04
CA LYS A 83 6.40 30.82 2.72
C LYS A 83 6.42 30.38 1.25
N ARG A 84 5.25 30.25 0.61
CA ARG A 84 5.14 29.89 -0.82
C ARG A 84 5.33 31.07 -1.76
N THR A 85 4.88 32.28 -1.41
CA THR A 85 4.99 33.46 -2.28
C THR A 85 6.29 34.23 -2.06
N GLY A 86 6.96 34.06 -0.92
CA GLY A 86 8.09 34.91 -0.51
C GLY A 86 7.65 36.30 -0.04
N GLU A 87 6.35 36.50 0.18
CA GLU A 87 5.73 37.81 0.50
C GLU A 87 5.00 37.75 1.84
N LYS A 88 4.91 38.89 2.53
CA LYS A 88 4.13 39.04 3.77
C LYS A 88 2.62 38.91 3.50
N VAL A 89 1.90 38.12 4.30
CA VAL A 89 0.47 37.82 4.09
C VAL A 89 -0.35 38.22 5.31
N LEU A 90 -1.36 39.07 5.13
CA LEU A 90 -2.33 39.42 6.18
C LEU A 90 -3.04 38.17 6.72
N VAL A 91 -3.33 38.15 8.02
CA VAL A 91 -4.16 37.15 8.69
C VAL A 91 -5.55 37.74 9.00
N PRO A 92 -6.55 37.61 8.11
CA PRO A 92 -7.89 38.17 8.29
C PRO A 92 -8.55 37.89 9.65
N ASN A 93 -8.37 36.69 10.19
CA ASN A 93 -9.02 36.27 11.44
C ASN A 93 -8.45 36.96 12.69
N GLU A 94 -7.20 37.43 12.61
CA GLU A 94 -6.48 38.13 13.69
C GLU A 94 -6.54 39.67 13.52
N THR A 95 -7.26 40.15 12.52
CA THR A 95 -7.45 41.59 12.28
C THR A 95 -8.53 42.12 13.21
N THR A 96 -8.21 43.19 13.95
CA THR A 96 -9.17 43.89 14.82
C THR A 96 -9.22 45.39 14.46
N ALA A 97 -10.15 46.13 15.07
CA ALA A 97 -10.19 47.58 14.95
C ALA A 97 -8.86 48.26 15.33
N THR A 98 -8.04 47.61 16.16
CA THR A 98 -6.78 48.14 16.73
C THR A 98 -5.53 47.32 16.35
N SER A 99 -5.64 46.30 15.49
CA SER A 99 -4.50 45.43 15.13
C SER A 99 -4.56 44.84 13.72
N LEU A 100 -3.38 44.64 13.11
CA LEU A 100 -3.17 43.91 11.85
C LEU A 100 -2.03 42.88 12.00
N THR A 101 -2.39 41.62 12.16
CA THR A 101 -1.42 40.50 12.20
C THR A 101 -1.15 39.98 10.79
N HIS A 102 0.10 39.66 10.50
CA HIS A 102 0.57 39.13 9.23
C HIS A 102 1.54 37.97 9.45
N ALA A 103 1.51 37.00 8.54
CA ALA A 103 2.53 35.97 8.39
C ALA A 103 3.70 36.47 7.54
N ASN A 104 4.93 36.20 8.00
CA ASN A 104 6.17 36.50 7.29
C ASN A 104 6.67 35.24 6.53
N PRO A 105 7.48 35.38 5.46
CA PRO A 105 7.98 34.22 4.69
C PRO A 105 8.94 33.30 5.46
N ASP A 106 9.51 33.76 6.57
CA ASP A 106 10.48 33.03 7.40
C ASP A 106 9.84 32.10 8.45
N GLY A 107 8.50 32.09 8.56
CA GLY A 107 7.75 31.33 9.57
C GLY A 107 7.23 32.19 10.72
N SER A 108 7.78 33.39 10.93
CA SER A 108 7.35 34.27 12.01
C SER A 108 6.05 35.04 11.71
N LEU A 109 5.41 35.54 12.76
CA LEU A 109 4.31 36.50 12.68
C LEU A 109 4.80 37.93 12.90
N SER A 110 4.09 38.91 12.34
CA SER A 110 4.24 40.32 12.70
C SER A 110 2.90 41.05 12.82
N SER A 111 2.70 41.73 13.95
CA SER A 111 1.48 42.46 14.29
C SER A 111 1.76 43.94 14.47
N GLU A 112 0.96 44.78 13.81
CA GLU A 112 0.91 46.23 14.02
C GLU A 112 -0.30 46.55 14.90
N LEU A 113 -0.09 47.32 15.96
CA LEU A 113 -1.09 47.68 16.97
C LEU A 113 -1.24 49.21 17.04
N THR A 114 -2.43 49.70 17.41
CA THR A 114 -2.71 51.13 17.68
C THR A 114 -3.45 51.33 19.01
N PRO A 115 -3.31 52.50 19.68
CA PRO A 115 -4.01 52.82 20.93
C PRO A 115 -5.48 53.23 20.73
N GLY A 116 -5.97 53.30 19.49
CA GLY A 116 -7.35 53.56 19.14
C GLY A 116 -7.71 52.98 17.76
N PRO A 117 -9.01 52.97 17.38
CA PRO A 117 -9.47 52.30 16.18
C PRO A 117 -8.87 52.91 14.91
N GLU A 118 -8.27 52.06 14.09
CA GLU A 118 -7.83 52.38 12.72
C GLU A 118 -8.84 51.96 11.65
N ARG A 119 -9.67 50.96 11.95
CA ARG A 119 -10.57 50.31 11.00
C ARG A 119 -11.89 49.87 11.63
N VAL A 120 -12.96 49.90 10.84
CA VAL A 120 -14.32 49.48 11.19
C VAL A 120 -14.68 48.23 10.40
N SER A 121 -15.41 47.30 11.00
CA SER A 121 -15.91 46.10 10.31
C SER A 121 -17.34 46.32 9.83
N GLU A 122 -17.52 46.44 8.51
CA GLU A 122 -18.83 46.65 7.89
C GLU A 122 -19.09 45.58 6.82
N GLY A 123 -20.25 44.93 6.86
CA GLY A 123 -20.62 43.92 5.86
C GLY A 123 -19.61 42.76 5.70
N GLY A 124 -18.86 42.43 6.77
CA GLY A 124 -17.84 41.38 6.76
C GLY A 124 -16.49 41.79 6.13
N ARG A 125 -16.24 43.10 5.95
CA ARG A 125 -14.96 43.64 5.47
C ARG A 125 -14.48 44.78 6.37
N TRP A 126 -13.16 44.88 6.53
CA TRP A 126 -12.53 45.99 7.24
C TRP A 126 -12.37 47.20 6.31
N LEU A 127 -12.84 48.36 6.76
CA LEU A 127 -12.67 49.67 6.12
C LEU A 127 -11.83 50.56 7.05
N ASP A 128 -10.88 51.32 6.49
CA ASP A 128 -10.11 52.29 7.29
C ASP A 128 -10.99 53.45 7.75
N VAL A 129 -10.75 53.96 8.96
CA VAL A 129 -11.50 55.09 9.54
C VAL A 129 -11.21 56.37 8.76
N ASP A 130 -12.26 56.95 8.20
CA ASP A 130 -12.28 58.22 7.46
C ASP A 130 -13.28 59.18 8.13
N ALA A 131 -12.76 60.03 9.02
CA ALA A 131 -13.55 61.00 9.77
C ALA A 131 -13.99 62.23 8.95
N ARG A 132 -13.67 62.31 7.64
CA ARG A 132 -14.05 63.46 6.82
C ARG A 132 -15.57 63.53 6.67
N LEU A 133 -16.11 64.74 6.81
CA LEU A 133 -17.54 65.02 6.77
C LEU A 133 -18.02 65.22 5.33
N GLU A 134 -19.16 64.62 5.01
CA GLU A 134 -19.86 64.85 3.75
C GLU A 134 -21.37 64.95 3.92
N ARG A 135 -22.06 65.36 2.84
CA ARG A 135 -23.52 65.48 2.79
C ARG A 135 -24.12 64.28 2.10
N THR A 136 -25.06 63.61 2.76
CA THR A 136 -25.71 62.41 2.24
C THR A 136 -26.79 62.76 1.22
N ALA A 137 -27.19 61.77 0.42
CA ALA A 137 -28.34 61.89 -0.47
C ALA A 137 -29.67 62.21 0.26
N ASN A 138 -29.75 61.94 1.56
CA ASN A 138 -30.91 62.25 2.40
C ASN A 138 -30.83 63.63 3.07
N GLY A 139 -29.82 64.44 2.76
CA GLY A 139 -29.64 65.80 3.29
C GLY A 139 -29.11 65.85 4.72
N THR A 140 -28.57 64.77 5.28
CA THR A 140 -27.82 64.78 6.55
C THR A 140 -26.34 65.09 6.30
N VAL A 141 -25.61 65.45 7.35
CA VAL A 141 -24.14 65.50 7.35
C VAL A 141 -23.62 64.30 8.15
N GLU A 142 -22.64 63.56 7.64
CA GLU A 142 -22.04 62.42 8.36
C GLU A 142 -20.56 62.25 8.03
N ALA A 143 -19.84 61.51 8.89
CA ALA A 143 -18.46 61.12 8.64
C ALA A 143 -18.40 59.85 7.79
N LYS A 144 -17.52 59.82 6.77
CA LYS A 144 -17.46 58.77 5.73
C LYS A 144 -17.37 57.34 6.25
N VAL A 145 -16.48 57.09 7.21
CA VAL A 145 -16.33 55.80 7.90
C VAL A 145 -15.93 56.09 9.33
N HIS A 146 -16.88 55.99 10.27
CA HIS A 146 -16.67 56.36 11.68
C HIS A 146 -17.05 55.22 12.62
N PRO A 147 -16.20 54.80 13.58
CA PRO A 147 -16.46 53.66 14.46
C PRO A 147 -17.76 53.72 15.25
N THR A 148 -18.30 54.92 15.50
CA THR A 148 -19.55 55.16 16.24
C THR A 148 -20.62 55.85 15.39
N GLY A 149 -20.50 55.83 14.06
CA GLY A 149 -21.50 56.40 13.15
C GLY A 149 -21.83 57.88 13.40
N LEU A 150 -20.81 58.74 13.42
CA LEU A 150 -20.97 60.18 13.66
C LEU A 150 -21.85 60.86 12.60
N THR A 151 -22.94 61.48 13.06
CA THR A 151 -23.87 62.26 12.24
C THR A 151 -24.08 63.66 12.83
N LEU A 152 -24.16 64.67 11.97
CA LEU A 152 -24.29 66.08 12.32
C LEU A 152 -25.56 66.70 11.70
N ALA A 153 -26.03 67.79 12.28
CA ALA A 153 -27.17 68.54 11.76
C ALA A 153 -26.83 69.28 10.46
N ALA A 154 -27.67 69.17 9.43
CA ALA A 154 -27.52 69.96 8.21
C ALA A 154 -28.06 71.41 8.32
N GLY A 155 -28.45 71.82 9.53
CA GLY A 155 -29.12 73.09 9.83
C GLY A 155 -30.60 72.91 10.21
N GLY A 156 -31.27 74.02 10.52
CA GLY A 156 -32.70 74.09 10.77
C GLY A 156 -33.10 75.02 11.92
N GLY A 157 -34.28 75.63 11.79
CA GLY A 157 -34.80 76.65 12.71
C GLY A 157 -34.17 78.03 12.49
N THR A 158 -34.73 79.06 13.13
CA THR A 158 -34.27 80.45 12.97
C THR A 158 -33.13 80.75 13.96
N PRO A 159 -31.95 81.22 13.49
CA PRO A 159 -30.87 81.67 14.38
C PRO A 159 -31.34 82.74 15.37
N PRO A 160 -30.93 82.69 16.64
CA PRO A 160 -31.47 83.55 17.69
C PRO A 160 -30.85 84.95 17.65
N THR A 161 -31.68 86.00 17.65
CA THR A 161 -31.20 87.40 17.67
C THR A 161 -30.66 87.89 19.02
N SER A 162 -30.76 87.09 20.08
CA SER A 162 -30.20 87.37 21.40
C SER A 162 -29.95 86.07 22.19
N LEU A 163 -29.04 86.10 23.18
CA LEU A 163 -28.77 84.96 24.06
C LEU A 163 -30.03 84.50 24.81
N ARG A 164 -30.90 85.42 25.22
CA ARG A 164 -32.17 85.09 25.89
C ARG A 164 -33.15 84.36 24.95
N ALA A 165 -33.17 84.73 23.67
CA ALA A 165 -33.94 84.02 22.65
C ALA A 165 -33.38 82.62 22.41
N ALA A 166 -32.05 82.45 22.38
CA ALA A 166 -31.40 81.14 22.28
C ALA A 166 -31.76 80.23 23.45
N GLN A 167 -31.61 80.71 24.68
CA GLN A 167 -31.94 79.98 25.92
C GLN A 167 -33.41 79.53 25.99
N SER A 168 -34.32 80.27 25.33
CA SER A 168 -35.76 79.99 25.30
C SER A 168 -36.19 79.14 24.10
N ALA A 169 -35.29 78.84 23.16
CA ALA A 169 -35.60 78.13 21.94
C ALA A 169 -35.72 76.61 22.15
N ALA A 170 -36.55 75.95 21.34
CA ALA A 170 -36.67 74.50 21.33
C ALA A 170 -35.34 73.84 20.92
N PRO A 171 -34.89 72.78 21.62
CA PRO A 171 -33.63 72.12 21.33
C PRO A 171 -33.73 71.24 20.07
N ARG A 172 -32.67 71.23 19.25
CA ARG A 172 -32.52 70.36 18.06
C ARG A 172 -31.21 69.58 18.14
N ALA A 173 -31.10 68.43 17.47
CA ALA A 173 -29.82 67.72 17.38
C ALA A 173 -28.74 68.61 16.76
N LEU A 174 -27.49 68.48 17.24
CA LEU A 174 -26.29 69.09 16.69
C LEU A 174 -25.33 68.00 16.18
N ALA A 175 -25.01 67.05 17.05
CA ALA A 175 -24.13 65.92 16.76
C ALA A 175 -24.67 64.65 17.45
N THR A 176 -24.59 63.49 16.78
CA THR A 176 -24.98 62.20 17.34
C THR A 176 -23.94 61.13 17.05
N ILE A 177 -23.61 60.35 18.08
CA ILE A 177 -22.80 59.13 18.01
C ILE A 177 -23.59 57.95 18.60
N GLY A 178 -23.41 56.77 18.02
CA GLY A 178 -24.00 55.51 18.47
C GLY A 178 -22.94 54.53 18.97
N GLY A 179 -23.20 53.91 20.12
CA GLY A 179 -22.41 52.80 20.64
C GLY A 179 -22.90 51.44 20.13
N GLU A 180 -22.08 50.41 20.33
CA GLU A 180 -22.49 49.02 20.13
C GLU A 180 -23.74 48.71 20.97
N ASN A 181 -24.68 47.96 20.40
CA ASN A 181 -25.95 47.55 21.03
C ASN A 181 -27.02 48.66 21.22
N GLY A 182 -26.94 49.77 20.47
CA GLY A 182 -28.01 50.77 20.38
C GLY A 182 -27.98 51.88 21.43
N GLU A 183 -26.91 51.97 22.21
CA GLU A 183 -26.57 53.15 23.02
C GLU A 183 -26.44 54.37 22.09
N ARG A 184 -26.99 55.54 22.45
CA ARG A 184 -26.86 56.77 21.63
C ARG A 184 -26.61 58.00 22.49
N ILE A 185 -25.64 58.83 22.07
CA ILE A 185 -25.41 60.16 22.63
C ILE A 185 -25.71 61.19 21.54
N THR A 186 -26.73 62.02 21.76
CA THR A 186 -27.04 63.17 20.89
C THR A 186 -26.83 64.46 21.68
N LEU A 187 -25.78 65.19 21.32
CA LEU A 187 -25.63 66.60 21.71
C LEU A 187 -26.64 67.43 20.92
N LYS A 188 -27.39 68.28 21.62
CA LYS A 188 -28.41 69.17 21.08
C LYS A 188 -27.98 70.63 21.20
N TRP A 189 -28.63 71.51 20.45
CA TRP A 189 -28.43 72.95 20.46
C TRP A 189 -29.74 73.68 20.77
N LYS A 190 -29.72 74.68 21.66
CA LYS A 190 -30.84 75.60 21.93
C LYS A 190 -30.67 76.88 21.12
N GLY A 191 -31.42 76.98 20.03
CA GLY A 191 -31.35 78.04 19.01
C GLY A 191 -31.82 77.52 17.66
N GLY A 192 -31.64 78.29 16.58
CA GLY A 192 -31.59 77.76 15.22
C GLY A 192 -30.16 77.44 14.83
N LEU A 193 -29.94 76.39 14.03
CA LEU A 193 -28.66 76.11 13.42
C LEU A 193 -28.70 76.55 11.96
N PRO A 194 -27.76 77.39 11.48
CA PRO A 194 -27.59 77.62 10.05
C PRO A 194 -27.12 76.35 9.33
N GLU A 195 -27.03 76.42 8.01
CA GLU A 195 -26.40 75.37 7.22
C GLU A 195 -24.87 75.37 7.44
N PRO A 196 -24.23 74.22 7.73
CA PRO A 196 -22.80 74.18 8.06
C PRO A 196 -21.88 74.27 6.85
N GLU A 197 -20.81 75.05 6.98
CA GLU A 197 -19.65 75.02 6.10
C GLU A 197 -18.77 73.81 6.48
N LEU A 198 -18.54 72.89 5.53
CA LEU A 198 -17.75 71.68 5.74
C LEU A 198 -16.32 71.85 5.21
N ASN A 199 -15.32 71.57 6.02
CA ASN A 199 -13.90 71.56 5.64
C ASN A 199 -13.21 70.34 6.26
N GLY A 200 -12.96 69.30 5.46
CA GLY A 200 -12.31 68.08 5.94
C GLY A 200 -13.11 67.38 7.04
N THR A 201 -12.61 67.43 8.27
CA THR A 201 -13.22 66.85 9.48
C THR A 201 -14.09 67.85 10.25
N THR A 202 -14.12 69.11 9.84
CA THR A 202 -14.75 70.22 10.57
C THR A 202 -16.04 70.69 9.91
N ALA A 203 -17.08 70.96 10.71
CA ALA A 203 -18.32 71.64 10.34
C ALA A 203 -18.49 72.94 11.13
N THR A 204 -18.63 74.07 10.43
CA THR A 204 -18.79 75.41 11.04
C THR A 204 -20.20 75.95 10.78
N TYR A 205 -20.94 76.19 11.86
CA TYR A 205 -22.27 76.80 11.89
C TYR A 205 -22.13 78.28 12.27
N LYS A 206 -22.08 79.16 11.26
CA LYS A 206 -21.81 80.59 11.44
C LYS A 206 -22.93 81.35 12.16
N ASP A 207 -22.61 82.23 13.10
CA ASP A 207 -23.61 83.02 13.86
C ASP A 207 -24.73 82.15 14.51
N ALA A 208 -24.41 80.91 14.89
CA ALA A 208 -25.36 80.02 15.59
C ALA A 208 -25.78 80.54 16.98
N LEU A 209 -24.99 81.46 17.54
CA LEU A 209 -25.36 82.41 18.59
C LEU A 209 -24.93 83.83 18.17
N PRO A 210 -25.50 84.89 18.78
CA PRO A 210 -25.08 86.27 18.50
C PRO A 210 -23.56 86.47 18.64
N GLY A 211 -22.88 86.67 17.51
CA GLY A 211 -21.43 86.90 17.44
C GLY A 211 -20.55 85.68 17.74
N ALA A 212 -21.10 84.46 17.71
CA ALA A 212 -20.32 83.24 17.89
C ALA A 212 -20.74 82.11 16.94
N ASP A 213 -19.72 81.43 16.42
CA ASP A 213 -19.85 80.22 15.63
C ASP A 213 -19.93 78.99 16.53
N VAL A 214 -20.65 77.96 16.08
CA VAL A 214 -20.50 76.60 16.59
C VAL A 214 -19.66 75.82 15.61
N ILE A 215 -18.62 75.18 16.10
CA ILE A 215 -17.74 74.33 15.29
C ILE A 215 -17.83 72.92 15.86
N VAL A 216 -17.97 71.93 14.99
CA VAL A 216 -17.91 70.51 15.37
C VAL A 216 -16.80 69.86 14.55
N GLU A 217 -15.86 69.20 15.21
CA GLU A 217 -14.77 68.46 14.55
C GLU A 217 -14.91 66.96 14.81
N ALA A 218 -14.92 66.17 13.73
CA ALA A 218 -14.93 64.72 13.78
C ALA A 218 -13.54 64.18 14.14
N THR A 219 -13.45 63.50 15.29
CA THR A 219 -12.26 62.76 15.71
C THR A 219 -12.43 61.28 15.37
N ARG A 220 -11.40 60.43 15.53
CA ARG A 220 -11.54 58.98 15.27
C ARG A 220 -12.45 58.25 16.26
N THR A 221 -12.66 58.80 17.45
CA THR A 221 -13.37 58.15 18.56
C THR A 221 -14.71 58.81 18.88
N GLY A 222 -15.06 59.90 18.20
CA GLY A 222 -16.23 60.71 18.47
C GLY A 222 -16.15 62.05 17.75
N PHE A 223 -16.38 63.13 18.48
CA PHE A 223 -16.25 64.50 17.99
C PHE A 223 -15.90 65.45 19.14
N GLU A 224 -15.33 66.60 18.79
CA GLU A 224 -15.20 67.76 19.68
C GLU A 224 -16.15 68.88 19.22
N GLN A 225 -16.64 69.67 20.17
CA GLN A 225 -17.54 70.79 19.90
C GLN A 225 -16.96 72.06 20.52
N TYR A 226 -16.77 73.07 19.68
CA TYR A 226 -16.25 74.36 20.08
C TYR A 226 -17.31 75.45 19.85
N THR A 227 -17.31 76.46 20.71
CA THR A 227 -18.02 77.71 20.46
C THR A 227 -17.00 78.82 20.31
N ARG A 228 -16.85 79.35 19.09
CA ARG A 228 -15.87 80.39 18.78
C ARG A 228 -16.56 81.75 18.81
N LEU A 229 -16.23 82.55 19.81
CA LEU A 229 -16.71 83.91 19.99
C LEU A 229 -15.80 84.86 19.22
N ASP A 230 -16.27 85.41 18.09
CA ASP A 230 -15.42 86.14 17.14
C ASP A 230 -15.10 87.58 17.59
N ARG A 231 -15.86 88.12 18.54
CA ARG A 231 -15.69 89.48 19.07
C ARG A 231 -16.11 89.58 20.54
N ARG A 232 -15.60 90.61 21.22
CA ARG A 232 -15.94 90.94 22.61
C ARG A 232 -17.45 91.09 22.79
N PRO A 233 -18.07 90.41 23.77
CA PRO A 233 -19.51 90.53 24.04
C PRO A 233 -19.80 91.77 24.88
N GLU A 234 -20.99 92.34 24.73
CA GLU A 234 -21.45 93.54 25.48
C GLU A 234 -21.83 93.25 26.95
N GLY A 235 -21.69 92.00 27.40
CA GLY A 235 -22.03 91.57 28.75
C GLY A 235 -21.77 90.07 28.96
N GLY A 236 -22.37 89.49 29.99
CA GLY A 236 -22.22 88.07 30.30
C GLY A 236 -22.70 87.17 29.17
N TYR A 237 -21.81 86.28 28.69
CA TYR A 237 -22.10 85.30 27.66
C TYR A 237 -22.43 83.95 28.31
N GLY A 238 -23.49 83.28 27.87
CA GLY A 238 -23.90 82.01 28.48
C GLY A 238 -24.99 81.29 27.70
N TYR A 239 -24.80 80.00 27.46
CA TYR A 239 -25.64 79.16 26.61
C TYR A 239 -25.87 77.79 27.25
N THR A 240 -26.67 76.94 26.59
CA THR A 240 -26.99 75.61 27.11
C THR A 240 -26.92 74.58 26.00
N LEU A 241 -26.21 73.50 26.28
CA LEU A 241 -26.11 72.30 25.44
C LEU A 241 -26.94 71.20 26.09
N PRO A 242 -28.17 70.93 25.61
CA PRO A 242 -28.90 69.76 26.05
C PRO A 242 -28.25 68.52 25.48
N LEU A 243 -28.28 67.43 26.24
CA LEU A 243 -27.69 66.15 25.89
C LEU A 243 -28.75 65.07 26.09
N GLN A 244 -28.92 64.23 25.06
CA GLN A 244 -29.66 62.98 25.14
C GLN A 244 -28.63 61.85 25.27
N ALA A 245 -28.79 61.00 26.27
CA ALA A 245 -27.91 59.86 26.53
C ALA A 245 -28.75 58.58 26.66
N ASP A 246 -29.24 58.07 25.54
CA ASP A 246 -30.14 56.91 25.49
C ASP A 246 -29.38 55.63 25.84
N GLY A 247 -29.85 54.93 26.88
CA GLY A 247 -29.18 53.76 27.45
C GLY A 247 -28.07 54.07 28.47
N LEU A 248 -27.80 55.35 28.75
CA LEU A 248 -26.71 55.78 29.63
C LEU A 248 -27.21 56.63 30.81
N LYS A 249 -26.43 56.63 31.89
CA LYS A 249 -26.56 57.53 33.04
C LYS A 249 -25.36 58.48 33.08
N ALA A 250 -25.64 59.79 33.05
CA ALA A 250 -24.64 60.82 33.29
C ALA A 250 -24.48 61.10 34.79
N THR A 251 -23.31 61.57 35.23
CA THR A 251 -23.04 62.01 36.60
C THR A 251 -22.06 63.17 36.58
N ALA A 252 -22.45 64.29 37.18
CA ALA A 252 -21.58 65.45 37.33
C ALA A 252 -20.56 65.23 38.46
N ASN A 253 -19.30 65.57 38.19
CA ASN A 253 -18.19 65.40 39.11
C ASN A 253 -17.81 66.74 39.77
N HIS A 254 -17.14 66.67 40.92
CA HIS A 254 -16.73 67.86 41.69
C HIS A 254 -15.69 68.75 40.96
N ASP A 255 -14.91 68.16 40.03
CA ASP A 255 -13.97 68.90 39.16
C ASP A 255 -14.68 69.62 37.99
N GLY A 256 -15.99 69.49 37.86
CA GLY A 256 -16.79 70.07 36.77
C GLY A 256 -16.90 69.20 35.51
N SER A 257 -16.30 68.00 35.52
CA SER A 257 -16.48 67.01 34.45
C SER A 257 -17.81 66.26 34.56
N VAL A 258 -18.20 65.52 33.51
CA VAL A 258 -19.37 64.62 33.50
C VAL A 258 -18.96 63.23 33.06
N THR A 259 -19.20 62.22 33.88
CA THR A 259 -18.97 60.82 33.54
C THR A 259 -20.25 60.15 33.06
N PHE A 260 -20.17 59.41 31.95
CA PHE A 260 -21.26 58.60 31.42
C PHE A 260 -21.04 57.13 31.75
N THR A 261 -22.09 56.46 32.20
CA THR A 261 -22.12 55.05 32.57
C THR A 261 -23.24 54.30 31.86
N ASP A 262 -23.04 53.04 31.52
CA ASP A 262 -24.09 52.13 31.06
C ASP A 262 -25.19 52.03 32.13
N ALA A 263 -26.44 52.32 31.76
CA ALA A 263 -27.56 52.35 32.72
C ALA A 263 -27.95 50.96 33.27
N ARG A 264 -27.53 49.87 32.61
CA ARG A 264 -27.79 48.48 32.97
C ARG A 264 -26.62 47.84 33.73
N THR A 265 -25.37 48.12 33.32
CA THR A 265 -24.16 47.50 33.91
C THR A 265 -23.38 48.39 34.87
N GLY A 266 -23.61 49.71 34.84
CA GLY A 266 -22.84 50.68 35.63
C GLY A 266 -21.41 50.94 35.13
N ALA A 267 -20.98 50.29 34.04
CA ALA A 267 -19.65 50.48 33.47
C ALA A 267 -19.47 51.91 32.92
N LYS A 268 -18.33 52.55 33.19
CA LYS A 268 -17.99 53.86 32.62
C LYS A 268 -17.75 53.74 31.11
N LYS A 269 -18.37 54.62 30.32
CA LYS A 269 -18.34 54.63 28.84
C LYS A 269 -17.66 55.87 28.25
N ALA A 270 -17.82 57.02 28.88
CA ALA A 270 -17.24 58.29 28.42
C ALA A 270 -17.02 59.25 29.60
N THR A 271 -16.16 60.27 29.42
CA THR A 271 -16.01 61.38 30.38
C THR A 271 -15.80 62.68 29.61
N MET A 272 -16.69 63.65 29.84
CA MET A 272 -16.58 65.02 29.34
C MET A 272 -15.82 65.85 30.37
N PRO A 273 -14.55 66.26 30.14
CA PRO A 273 -13.84 67.19 31.03
C PRO A 273 -14.62 68.48 31.33
N ALA A 274 -14.16 69.20 32.36
CA ALA A 274 -14.68 70.54 32.65
C ALA A 274 -14.21 71.51 31.56
N PRO A 275 -15.08 72.36 31.00
CA PRO A 275 -14.74 73.17 29.85
C PRO A 275 -13.73 74.27 30.19
N VAL A 276 -12.97 74.65 29.17
CA VAL A 276 -12.00 75.75 29.19
C VAL A 276 -12.27 76.70 28.03
N MET A 277 -11.70 77.90 28.09
CA MET A 277 -11.65 78.83 26.98
C MET A 277 -10.25 79.39 26.82
N TRP A 278 -9.91 79.75 25.59
CA TRP A 278 -8.61 80.36 25.27
C TRP A 278 -8.74 81.41 24.19
N ASP A 279 -7.77 82.31 24.17
CA ASP A 279 -7.72 83.45 23.26
C ASP A 279 -6.88 83.12 22.00
N ALA A 280 -6.88 84.02 21.02
CA ALA A 280 -6.20 83.80 19.74
C ALA A 280 -4.65 83.81 19.81
N THR A 281 -4.03 84.03 20.98
CA THR A 281 -2.56 84.04 21.10
C THR A 281 -1.98 82.64 21.13
N VAL A 282 -0.85 82.44 20.43
CA VAL A 282 -0.07 81.19 20.44
C VAL A 282 1.32 81.51 20.95
N ASP A 283 1.78 80.80 21.99
CA ASP A 283 3.16 80.89 22.46
C ASP A 283 4.12 80.17 21.51
N LYS A 284 5.29 80.78 21.27
CA LYS A 284 6.24 80.33 20.24
C LYS A 284 7.04 79.09 20.62
N VAL A 285 7.20 78.79 21.91
CA VAL A 285 8.01 77.66 22.37
C VAL A 285 7.12 76.44 22.59
N SER A 286 5.98 76.62 23.26
CA SER A 286 5.00 75.56 23.49
C SER A 286 4.27 75.17 22.21
N GLY A 287 4.04 76.12 21.29
CA GLY A 287 3.18 75.95 20.13
C GLY A 287 1.68 76.04 20.47
N LYS A 288 1.32 76.41 21.71
CA LYS A 288 -0.06 76.31 22.24
C LYS A 288 -0.69 77.66 22.60
N HIS A 289 -2.02 77.65 22.67
CA HIS A 289 -2.81 78.76 23.23
C HIS A 289 -2.70 78.77 24.75
N GLU A 290 -1.84 79.63 25.30
CA GLU A 290 -1.48 79.59 26.72
C GLU A 290 -2.26 80.56 27.61
N ASN A 291 -2.90 81.59 27.03
CA ASN A 291 -3.90 82.39 27.74
C ASN A 291 -5.21 81.60 27.81
N ARG A 292 -5.32 80.72 28.81
CA ARG A 292 -6.46 79.82 29.05
C ARG A 292 -7.17 80.19 30.36
N HIS A 293 -8.49 80.07 30.38
CA HIS A 293 -9.32 80.24 31.57
C HIS A 293 -10.35 79.11 31.69
N ARG A 294 -10.68 78.69 32.92
CA ARG A 294 -11.74 77.69 33.14
C ARG A 294 -13.11 78.30 32.84
N VAL A 295 -14.00 77.53 32.23
CA VAL A 295 -15.39 77.92 31.98
C VAL A 295 -16.28 77.26 33.02
N ALA A 296 -17.20 78.02 33.60
CA ALA A 296 -18.13 77.46 34.58
C ALA A 296 -19.21 76.66 33.85
N MET A 297 -19.36 75.37 34.20
CA MET A 297 -20.42 74.51 33.68
C MET A 297 -21.32 74.02 34.80
N LYS A 298 -22.63 74.25 34.66
CA LYS A 298 -23.65 73.69 35.55
C LYS A 298 -24.42 72.60 34.81
N VAL A 299 -24.39 71.40 35.39
CA VAL A 299 -25.11 70.23 34.88
C VAL A 299 -26.48 70.17 35.55
N VAL A 300 -27.55 70.03 34.76
CA VAL A 300 -28.93 69.88 35.24
C VAL A 300 -29.49 68.59 34.64
N ASP A 301 -29.59 67.54 35.46
CA ASP A 301 -30.21 66.27 35.07
C ASP A 301 -31.74 66.36 35.24
N HIS A 302 -32.47 66.14 34.15
CA HIS A 302 -33.94 66.10 34.12
C HIS A 302 -34.50 64.67 34.17
N GLY A 303 -33.64 63.66 34.23
CA GLY A 303 -33.99 62.25 34.23
C GLY A 303 -34.20 61.66 32.82
N GLY A 304 -34.22 60.33 32.75
CA GLY A 304 -34.45 59.59 31.50
C GLY A 304 -33.41 59.85 30.41
N GLY A 305 -32.16 60.16 30.78
CA GLY A 305 -31.08 60.47 29.85
C GLY A 305 -31.08 61.91 29.30
N ASN A 306 -31.92 62.82 29.84
CA ASN A 306 -31.99 64.23 29.44
C ASN A 306 -31.17 65.10 30.41
N ILE A 307 -30.08 65.70 29.92
CA ILE A 307 -29.22 66.58 30.73
C ILE A 307 -29.07 67.94 30.04
N ASP A 308 -29.23 69.05 30.75
CA ASP A 308 -28.83 70.39 30.29
C ASP A 308 -27.43 70.74 30.82
N LEU A 309 -26.48 71.01 29.93
CA LEU A 309 -25.15 71.53 30.25
C LEU A 309 -25.17 73.05 30.06
N VAL A 310 -25.26 73.81 31.14
CA VAL A 310 -25.27 75.29 31.10
C VAL A 310 -23.83 75.78 31.15
N VAL A 311 -23.36 76.38 30.06
CA VAL A 311 -21.98 76.83 29.86
C VAL A 311 -21.91 78.35 30.05
N THR A 312 -21.06 78.79 30.98
CA THR A 312 -20.92 80.20 31.39
C THR A 312 -19.43 80.60 31.39
N PRO A 313 -18.94 81.14 30.26
CA PRO A 313 -17.67 81.85 30.18
C PRO A 313 -17.51 82.96 31.24
N ASP A 314 -16.27 83.17 31.71
CA ASP A 314 -15.98 84.24 32.68
C ASP A 314 -16.02 85.62 32.01
N ALA A 315 -16.99 86.44 32.43
CA ALA A 315 -17.21 87.77 31.84
C ALA A 315 -16.08 88.78 32.14
N LYS A 316 -15.27 88.59 33.18
CA LYS A 316 -14.13 89.46 33.47
C LYS A 316 -12.96 89.12 32.54
N TRP A 317 -12.64 87.85 32.37
CA TRP A 317 -11.58 87.41 31.46
C TRP A 317 -11.90 87.74 29.99
N LEU A 318 -13.17 87.61 29.58
CA LEU A 318 -13.62 88.06 28.25
C LEU A 318 -13.55 89.59 28.06
N ALA A 319 -13.68 90.36 29.14
CA ALA A 319 -13.59 91.81 29.13
C ALA A 319 -12.17 92.35 29.40
N ASP A 320 -11.20 91.49 29.67
CA ASP A 320 -9.79 91.89 29.88
C ASP A 320 -9.22 92.52 28.59
N GLU A 321 -8.39 93.56 28.72
CA GLU A 321 -7.77 94.22 27.56
C GLU A 321 -6.70 93.35 26.89
N ASP A 322 -6.14 92.35 27.59
CA ASP A 322 -5.14 91.44 27.03
C ASP A 322 -5.73 90.24 26.26
N THR A 323 -7.00 89.89 26.48
CA THR A 323 -7.68 88.80 25.75
C THR A 323 -7.84 89.13 24.25
N ARG A 324 -7.25 88.30 23.38
CA ARG A 324 -7.28 88.44 21.91
C ARG A 324 -8.39 87.57 21.30
N TYR A 325 -9.23 88.18 20.47
CA TYR A 325 -10.31 87.48 19.77
C TYR A 325 -9.84 86.97 18.38
N PRO A 326 -10.40 85.87 17.85
CA PRO A 326 -11.50 85.06 18.40
C PRO A 326 -11.12 84.28 19.67
N VAL A 327 -12.07 84.12 20.58
CA VAL A 327 -11.96 83.26 21.76
C VAL A 327 -12.65 81.93 21.47
N THR A 328 -11.98 80.82 21.75
CA THR A 328 -12.56 79.47 21.62
C THR A 328 -12.99 78.96 23.00
N ILE A 329 -14.20 78.43 23.09
CA ILE A 329 -14.75 77.77 24.28
C ILE A 329 -14.91 76.27 23.96
N ASP A 330 -14.29 75.42 24.77
CA ASP A 330 -14.17 73.96 24.56
C ASP A 330 -14.80 73.15 25.72
N PRO A 331 -16.00 72.58 25.50
CA PRO A 331 -16.52 71.42 26.21
C PRO A 331 -16.24 70.09 25.47
N SER A 332 -14.98 69.64 25.45
CA SER A 332 -14.55 68.38 24.81
C SER A 332 -15.12 67.13 25.50
N THR A 333 -15.26 66.02 24.75
CA THR A 333 -15.75 64.72 25.28
C THR A 333 -14.78 63.58 24.97
N SER A 334 -14.41 62.77 25.98
CA SER A 334 -13.59 61.56 25.79
C SER A 334 -14.43 60.29 25.82
N VAL A 335 -14.11 59.33 24.94
CA VAL A 335 -14.70 57.98 24.92
C VAL A 335 -13.71 56.96 25.49
N LEU A 336 -14.21 56.09 26.36
CA LEU A 336 -13.44 55.05 27.05
C LEU A 336 -13.55 53.73 26.28
N GLY A 337 -12.41 53.21 25.81
CA GLY A 337 -12.31 51.94 25.07
C GLY A 337 -11.40 50.92 25.76
N ASN A 338 -11.21 49.76 25.12
CA ASN A 338 -10.27 48.73 25.59
C ASN A 338 -8.79 49.17 25.51
N THR A 339 -8.50 50.18 24.69
CA THR A 339 -7.24 50.90 24.60
C THR A 339 -7.48 52.38 24.93
N PHE A 340 -6.48 53.04 25.51
CA PHE A 340 -6.58 54.41 26.05
C PHE A 340 -5.23 55.11 25.99
N ASP A 341 -5.26 56.42 25.74
CA ASP A 341 -4.14 57.32 25.89
C ASP A 341 -4.55 58.65 26.57
N THR A 342 -3.57 59.32 27.15
CA THR A 342 -3.68 60.69 27.71
C THR A 342 -2.27 61.23 27.95
N TYR A 343 -2.14 62.54 28.14
CA TYR A 343 -0.97 63.12 28.80
C TYR A 343 -1.37 63.75 30.14
N VAL A 344 -0.37 63.96 31.00
CA VAL A 344 -0.50 64.66 32.29
C VAL A 344 0.45 65.83 32.31
N GLN A 345 -0.06 67.04 32.56
CA GLN A 345 0.74 68.27 32.55
C GLN A 345 0.70 68.97 33.91
N ARG A 346 1.85 69.47 34.39
CA ARG A 346 1.94 70.17 35.67
C ARG A 346 1.14 71.47 35.66
N GLY A 347 0.19 71.59 36.57
CA GLY A 347 -0.73 72.72 36.66
C GLY A 347 -2.09 72.45 36.01
N GLU A 348 -2.20 71.43 35.16
CA GLU A 348 -3.49 71.01 34.62
C GLU A 348 -4.24 70.12 35.62
N THR A 349 -5.54 70.34 35.73
CA THR A 349 -6.44 69.71 36.70
C THR A 349 -7.60 68.94 36.04
N THR A 350 -7.82 69.12 34.74
CA THR A 350 -8.83 68.40 33.95
C THR A 350 -8.26 67.14 33.27
N ASP A 351 -9.15 66.34 32.65
CA ASP A 351 -8.79 65.19 31.84
C ASP A 351 -8.40 65.64 30.42
N LEU A 352 -7.35 65.03 29.87
CA LEU A 352 -6.77 65.35 28.57
C LEU A 352 -6.89 64.18 27.57
N GLY A 353 -7.51 63.06 27.94
CA GLY A 353 -7.69 61.88 27.07
C GLY A 353 -8.66 62.06 25.88
N ALA A 354 -9.25 63.25 25.73
CA ALA A 354 -10.04 63.66 24.56
C ALA A 354 -9.17 64.27 23.43
N GLN A 355 -8.02 64.85 23.78
CA GLN A 355 -7.20 65.66 22.87
C GLN A 355 -6.71 64.85 21.66
N THR A 356 -6.52 65.52 20.52
CA THR A 356 -5.93 64.95 19.29
C THR A 356 -4.40 64.82 19.34
N GLU A 357 -3.78 65.26 20.44
CA GLU A 357 -2.34 65.30 20.65
C GLU A 357 -1.91 64.69 22.00
N LEU A 358 -0.62 64.36 22.10
CA LEU A 358 0.06 63.82 23.27
C LEU A 358 1.37 64.60 23.49
N ASP A 359 1.60 65.05 24.72
CA ASP A 359 2.73 65.93 25.07
C ASP A 359 3.76 65.28 26.00
N TRP A 360 5.04 65.59 25.79
CA TRP A 360 6.04 65.41 26.84
C TRP A 360 7.17 66.44 26.82
N GLY A 361 7.79 66.63 27.99
CA GLY A 361 8.88 67.60 28.19
C GLY A 361 8.38 68.92 28.75
N ASN A 362 9.19 69.97 28.64
CA ASN A 362 8.92 71.29 29.24
C ASN A 362 8.54 72.32 28.15
N PRO A 363 7.31 72.83 28.09
CA PRO A 363 6.86 73.77 27.04
C PRO A 363 7.49 75.17 27.12
N GLY A 364 8.34 75.46 28.11
CA GLY A 364 8.93 76.78 28.35
C GLY A 364 8.03 77.74 29.13
N THR A 365 6.73 77.45 29.22
CA THR A 365 5.75 78.21 29.98
C THR A 365 5.67 77.80 31.46
N ARG A 366 5.15 78.70 32.29
CA ARG A 366 5.01 78.52 33.75
C ARG A 366 3.57 78.71 34.21
N ASN A 367 3.23 78.03 35.30
CA ASN A 367 2.00 78.24 36.06
C ASN A 367 2.07 79.54 36.86
N SER A 368 0.93 80.00 37.39
CA SER A 368 0.84 81.17 38.28
C SER A 368 1.61 81.00 39.60
N ASP A 369 1.91 79.77 40.02
CA ASP A 369 2.79 79.45 41.16
C ASP A 369 4.29 79.47 40.80
N GLY A 370 4.63 79.78 39.55
CA GLY A 370 6.00 79.83 39.03
C GLY A 370 6.58 78.48 38.61
N THR A 371 5.87 77.35 38.75
CA THR A 371 6.35 76.03 38.31
C THR A 371 6.32 75.87 36.78
N THR A 372 7.23 75.09 36.21
CA THR A 372 7.25 74.77 34.77
C THR A 372 6.15 73.76 34.40
N ARG A 373 5.48 73.97 33.27
CA ARG A 373 4.31 73.18 32.84
C ARG A 373 4.66 71.87 32.14
N VAL A 374 5.56 71.09 32.75
CA VAL A 374 6.09 69.82 32.21
C VAL A 374 4.97 68.80 31.95
N ALA A 375 5.03 68.09 30.81
CA ALA A 375 4.09 67.03 30.43
C ALA A 375 4.73 65.63 30.33
N ARG A 376 3.89 64.58 30.39
CA ARG A 376 4.23 63.17 30.14
C ARG A 376 3.03 62.41 29.56
N SER A 377 3.27 61.48 28.64
CA SER A 377 2.22 60.69 27.97
C SER A 377 2.11 59.27 28.51
N LEU A 378 0.90 58.71 28.45
CA LEU A 378 0.52 57.40 28.96
C LEU A 378 -0.38 56.70 27.93
N MET A 379 -0.13 55.43 27.63
CA MET A 379 -0.81 54.66 26.58
C MET A 379 -1.05 53.20 27.00
N THR A 380 -2.10 52.58 26.44
CA THR A 380 -2.44 51.16 26.63
C THR A 380 -2.60 50.45 25.28
N TRP A 381 -1.93 49.32 25.14
CA TRP A 381 -1.90 48.47 23.95
C TRP A 381 -2.61 47.14 24.20
N ASN A 382 -3.32 46.60 23.21
CA ASN A 382 -3.89 45.24 23.27
C ASN A 382 -2.84 44.20 22.88
N THR A 383 -2.33 43.44 23.85
CA THR A 383 -1.18 42.53 23.68
C THR A 383 -1.56 41.06 23.54
N GLU A 384 -2.87 40.75 23.48
CA GLU A 384 -3.41 39.38 23.46
C GLU A 384 -2.87 38.52 22.29
N ALA A 385 -2.70 39.11 21.10
CA ALA A 385 -2.28 38.41 19.88
C ALA A 385 -0.87 37.77 19.94
N PHE A 386 -0.06 38.09 20.95
CA PHE A 386 1.28 37.54 21.18
C PHE A 386 1.52 37.11 22.64
N ALA A 387 0.46 36.84 23.40
CA ALA A 387 0.58 36.25 24.73
C ALA A 387 1.32 34.89 24.65
N ASP A 388 2.29 34.67 25.55
CA ASP A 388 3.18 33.50 25.58
C ASP A 388 4.15 33.34 24.39
N ALA A 389 4.18 34.30 23.46
CA ALA A 389 5.07 34.24 22.29
C ALA A 389 6.52 34.66 22.62
N LEU A 390 7.47 34.19 21.81
CA LEU A 390 8.83 34.74 21.80
C LEU A 390 8.89 35.92 20.84
N ILE A 391 9.24 37.10 21.36
CA ILE A 391 9.32 38.34 20.61
C ILE A 391 10.68 38.42 19.91
N SER A 392 10.68 38.39 18.58
CA SER A 392 11.88 38.55 17.75
C SER A 392 12.27 40.03 17.64
N THR A 393 11.30 40.93 17.48
CA THR A 393 11.46 42.39 17.33
C THR A 393 10.25 43.14 17.93
N ALA A 394 10.44 44.35 18.47
CA ALA A 394 9.31 45.27 18.67
C ALA A 394 9.74 46.73 18.62
N LYS A 395 8.90 47.60 18.05
CA LYS A 395 9.20 49.01 17.79
C LYS A 395 7.95 49.86 17.98
N VAL A 396 8.06 50.97 18.72
CA VAL A 396 6.99 51.97 18.88
C VAL A 396 7.29 53.21 18.05
N GLU A 397 6.25 53.85 17.50
CA GLU A 397 6.32 55.00 16.59
C GLU A 397 5.30 56.07 16.96
N PHE A 398 5.72 57.34 16.92
CA PHE A 398 4.89 58.52 17.16
C PHE A 398 5.07 59.52 16.03
N TYR A 399 3.99 60.15 15.55
CA TYR A 399 4.07 61.20 14.54
C TYR A 399 4.24 62.56 15.23
N ASN A 400 5.44 63.13 15.16
CA ASN A 400 5.84 64.31 15.91
C ASN A 400 5.67 65.57 15.05
N THR A 401 4.73 66.41 15.47
CA THR A 401 4.24 67.62 14.77
C THR A 401 4.92 68.90 15.26
N HIS A 402 5.26 68.97 16.55
CA HIS A 402 6.01 70.09 17.13
C HIS A 402 7.13 69.60 18.05
N SER A 403 8.28 70.26 18.01
CA SER A 403 9.31 70.16 19.04
C SER A 403 9.75 71.57 19.48
N GLY A 404 10.12 71.74 20.74
CA GLY A 404 10.50 73.05 21.30
C GLY A 404 11.94 73.48 21.02
N ASN A 405 12.66 72.83 20.10
CA ASN A 405 14.11 73.01 19.93
C ASN A 405 14.50 73.77 18.66
N ILE A 406 15.12 74.93 18.86
CA ILE A 406 15.65 75.79 17.79
C ILE A 406 17.13 75.53 17.46
N ASP A 407 17.75 74.54 18.12
CA ASP A 407 19.17 74.19 17.96
C ASP A 407 19.43 73.12 16.88
N CYS A 408 18.36 72.62 16.27
CA CYS A 408 18.36 71.56 15.25
C CYS A 408 19.05 70.24 15.67
N LYS A 409 19.14 69.96 16.98
CA LYS A 409 19.74 68.71 17.50
C LYS A 409 18.67 67.64 17.82
N PRO A 410 19.07 66.36 17.87
CA PRO A 410 18.27 65.28 18.47
C PRO A 410 18.15 65.50 19.99
N HIS A 411 16.95 65.38 20.56
CA HIS A 411 16.68 65.49 22.01
C HIS A 411 16.01 64.24 22.55
N GLY A 412 16.48 63.77 23.72
CA GLY A 412 16.17 62.46 24.28
C GLY A 412 14.76 62.33 24.88
N TRP A 413 14.14 61.16 24.69
CA TRP A 413 12.90 60.74 25.34
C TRP A 413 12.96 59.25 25.73
N ASP A 414 12.32 58.91 26.84
CA ASP A 414 12.38 57.61 27.50
C ASP A 414 11.03 56.87 27.40
N VAL A 415 11.07 55.54 27.20
CA VAL A 415 9.92 54.64 27.26
C VAL A 415 9.98 53.77 28.51
N TRP A 416 8.86 53.75 29.24
CA TRP A 416 8.71 53.06 30.52
C TRP A 416 7.52 52.08 30.50
N ASN A 417 7.65 50.98 31.24
CA ASN A 417 6.49 50.19 31.68
C ASN A 417 5.80 50.92 32.83
N THR A 418 4.47 51.01 32.79
CA THR A 418 3.68 51.68 33.84
C THR A 418 2.55 50.80 34.36
N THR A 419 1.85 51.24 35.40
CA THR A 419 0.46 50.79 35.63
C THR A 419 -0.50 51.53 34.67
N ALA A 420 -1.79 51.14 34.68
CA ALA A 420 -2.77 51.62 33.70
C ALA A 420 -3.08 53.12 33.83
N GLY A 421 -2.97 53.87 32.72
CA GLY A 421 -3.53 55.21 32.61
C GLY A 421 -5.06 55.21 32.51
N SER A 422 -5.71 56.27 33.02
CA SER A 422 -7.16 56.47 32.93
C SER A 422 -7.53 57.96 32.84
N SER A 423 -8.80 58.29 32.66
CA SER A 423 -9.31 59.67 32.72
C SER A 423 -9.15 60.36 34.09
N ALA A 424 -8.75 59.61 35.13
CA ALA A 424 -8.37 60.15 36.44
C ALA A 424 -6.88 60.52 36.55
N SER A 425 -6.05 60.20 35.55
CA SER A 425 -4.62 60.54 35.54
C SER A 425 -4.43 62.06 35.61
N ARG A 426 -3.66 62.54 36.58
CA ARG A 426 -3.25 63.96 36.70
C ARG A 426 -1.78 64.04 37.04
N TRP A 427 -1.16 65.23 36.96
CA TRP A 427 0.25 65.38 37.34
C TRP A 427 0.53 64.94 38.79
N THR A 428 -0.42 65.14 39.69
CA THR A 428 -0.39 64.74 41.12
C THR A 428 -0.89 63.32 41.38
N ALA A 429 -1.43 62.63 40.37
CA ALA A 429 -2.01 61.29 40.45
C ALA A 429 -1.70 60.53 39.16
N GLN A 430 -0.41 60.26 38.92
CA GLN A 430 0.06 59.50 37.77
C GLN A 430 0.01 58.00 38.08
N PRO A 431 -0.13 57.12 37.06
CA PRO A 431 0.19 55.71 37.22
C PRO A 431 1.65 55.52 37.66
N ASP A 432 1.94 54.38 38.27
CA ASP A 432 3.29 54.03 38.72
C ASP A 432 4.21 53.85 37.52
N TRP A 433 5.37 54.52 37.55
CA TRP A 433 6.42 54.38 36.53
C TRP A 433 7.41 53.30 37.00
N LEU A 434 7.17 52.06 36.56
CA LEU A 434 7.79 50.86 37.15
C LEU A 434 9.26 50.68 36.72
N GLN A 435 9.52 50.67 35.42
CA GLN A 435 10.86 50.39 34.88
C GLN A 435 11.05 51.05 33.52
N LYS A 436 12.24 51.63 33.27
CA LYS A 436 12.66 52.08 31.94
C LYS A 436 13.07 50.89 31.08
N PHE A 437 12.60 50.88 29.83
CA PHE A 437 12.97 49.86 28.84
C PHE A 437 13.70 50.40 27.61
N ALA A 438 13.46 51.65 27.22
CA ALA A 438 14.13 52.25 26.06
C ALA A 438 14.36 53.75 26.21
N THR A 439 15.27 54.28 25.37
CA THR A 439 15.52 55.70 25.16
C THR A 439 15.72 55.92 23.66
N SER A 440 15.16 56.99 23.11
CA SER A 440 15.40 57.44 21.73
C SER A 440 15.72 58.93 21.71
N THR A 441 16.43 59.40 20.69
CA THR A 441 16.74 60.83 20.49
C THR A 441 16.07 61.41 19.25
N GLU A 442 15.30 60.60 18.51
CA GLU A 442 14.66 61.05 17.26
C GLU A 442 13.71 62.22 17.50
N THR A 443 13.79 63.23 16.63
CA THR A 443 13.18 64.55 16.78
C THR A 443 12.71 65.08 15.41
N ARG A 444 11.46 65.56 15.34
CA ARG A 444 10.80 66.15 14.15
C ARG A 444 9.95 67.36 14.56
N GLY A 445 9.32 68.03 13.60
CA GLY A 445 8.38 69.13 13.88
C GLY A 445 9.02 70.45 14.34
N ASN A 446 10.20 70.81 13.85
CA ASN A 446 10.86 72.09 14.17
C ASN A 446 10.74 73.09 13.00
N ALA A 447 9.52 73.40 12.58
CA ALA A 447 9.28 74.34 11.48
C ALA A 447 9.84 75.75 11.72
N GLN A 448 10.00 76.16 12.98
CA GLN A 448 10.62 77.42 13.37
C GLN A 448 12.12 77.24 13.66
N GLY A 449 12.95 77.46 12.65
CA GLY A 449 14.41 77.55 12.77
C GLY A 449 15.22 76.42 12.13
N CYS A 450 14.59 75.28 11.80
CA CYS A 450 15.27 74.10 11.27
C CYS A 450 14.59 73.58 9.99
N ALA A 451 15.07 74.04 8.83
CA ALA A 451 14.42 73.83 7.53
C ALA A 451 14.24 72.35 7.11
N ASP A 452 15.10 71.44 7.60
CA ASP A 452 15.10 70.01 7.22
C ASP A 452 14.30 69.10 8.18
N THR A 453 13.63 69.69 9.18
CA THR A 453 12.90 68.95 10.23
C THR A 453 11.41 69.29 10.26
N THR A 454 10.73 68.97 9.16
CA THR A 454 9.26 68.90 9.10
C THR A 454 8.71 67.83 10.05
N ASP A 455 7.39 67.82 10.22
CA ASP A 455 6.61 66.79 10.88
C ASP A 455 6.95 65.39 10.37
N GLY A 456 6.96 64.40 11.26
CA GLY A 456 7.33 63.03 10.86
C GLY A 456 7.41 62.03 12.00
N TRP A 457 7.55 60.76 11.62
CA TRP A 457 7.67 59.66 12.58
C TRP A 457 9.00 59.70 13.34
N ILE A 458 8.91 59.47 14.65
CA ILE A 458 10.02 59.20 15.58
C ILE A 458 9.77 57.83 16.24
N LYS A 459 10.82 57.02 16.45
CA LYS A 459 10.67 55.64 16.94
C LYS A 459 11.60 55.26 18.11
N ALA A 460 11.27 54.16 18.79
CA ALA A 460 12.13 53.47 19.76
C ALA A 460 12.00 51.94 19.65
N ASP A 461 13.09 51.20 19.87
CA ASP A 461 13.06 49.74 20.06
C ASP A 461 12.51 49.44 21.46
N VAL A 462 11.47 48.61 21.52
CA VAL A 462 10.79 48.22 22.76
C VAL A 462 10.68 46.69 22.91
N LYS A 463 11.51 45.92 22.19
CA LYS A 463 11.51 44.44 22.20
C LYS A 463 11.43 43.86 23.62
N ASN A 464 12.31 44.34 24.52
CA ASN A 464 12.39 43.81 25.88
C ASN A 464 11.15 44.14 26.72
N LEU A 465 10.52 45.29 26.50
CA LEU A 465 9.25 45.64 27.16
C LEU A 465 8.14 44.69 26.71
N VAL A 466 7.98 44.53 25.40
CA VAL A 466 6.94 43.66 24.81
C VAL A 466 7.15 42.19 25.19
N GLN A 467 8.40 41.72 25.29
CA GLN A 467 8.71 40.38 25.80
C GLN A 467 8.24 40.18 27.26
N THR A 468 8.32 41.19 28.13
CA THR A 468 7.78 41.05 29.50
C THR A 468 6.26 40.88 29.51
N TRP A 469 5.54 41.62 28.66
CA TRP A 469 4.08 41.49 28.51
C TRP A 469 3.69 40.12 27.94
N ALA A 470 4.40 39.67 26.89
CA ALA A 470 4.19 38.36 26.26
C ALA A 470 4.43 37.21 27.24
N SER A 471 5.58 37.18 27.93
CA SER A 471 5.93 36.13 28.90
C SER A 471 4.99 36.10 30.12
N ALA A 472 4.45 37.25 30.51
CA ALA A 472 3.45 37.35 31.58
C ALA A 472 2.01 37.06 31.09
N LYS A 473 1.82 36.72 29.81
CA LYS A 473 0.53 36.47 29.14
C LYS A 473 -0.48 37.60 29.35
N GLN A 474 0.01 38.84 29.37
CA GLN A 474 -0.83 40.01 29.57
C GLN A 474 -1.68 40.25 28.32
N THR A 475 -2.98 40.47 28.50
CA THR A 475 -3.88 40.92 27.42
C THR A 475 -3.76 42.42 27.15
N ARG A 476 -3.15 43.19 28.06
CA ARG A 476 -2.92 44.63 27.91
C ARG A 476 -1.53 45.03 28.42
N GLY A 477 -0.79 45.78 27.61
CA GLY A 477 0.49 46.39 27.96
C GLY A 477 0.33 47.90 28.20
N HIS A 478 0.97 48.43 29.26
CA HIS A 478 0.86 49.84 29.64
C HIS A 478 2.20 50.55 29.53
N MET A 479 2.22 51.66 28.79
CA MET A 479 3.44 52.37 28.39
C MET A 479 3.38 53.85 28.79
N GLY A 480 4.45 54.34 29.41
CA GLY A 480 4.67 55.77 29.68
C GLY A 480 5.80 56.34 28.81
N VAL A 481 5.63 57.55 28.30
CA VAL A 481 6.63 58.30 27.54
C VAL A 481 6.88 59.66 28.18
N ARG A 482 8.15 60.03 28.32
CA ARG A 482 8.58 61.32 28.87
C ARG A 482 9.88 61.81 28.22
N ALA A 483 10.15 63.10 28.25
CA ALA A 483 11.47 63.62 27.92
C ALA A 483 12.54 63.02 28.86
N ALA A 484 13.76 62.82 28.35
CA ALA A 484 14.89 62.35 29.15
C ALA A 484 15.36 63.44 30.15
N GLU A 485 15.19 64.71 29.79
CA GLU A 485 15.49 65.89 30.60
C GLU A 485 14.33 66.89 30.51
N ASP A 486 14.00 67.57 31.61
CA ASP A 486 12.93 68.59 31.69
C ASP A 486 13.37 69.96 31.08
N ALA A 487 14.20 69.92 30.02
CA ALA A 487 14.64 71.07 29.24
C ALA A 487 13.61 71.46 28.18
N THR A 488 13.59 72.73 27.75
CA THR A 488 12.63 73.20 26.74
C THR A 488 12.86 72.60 25.36
N THR A 489 14.10 72.24 25.05
CA THR A 489 14.45 71.51 23.82
C THR A 489 13.94 70.06 23.82
N GLY A 490 13.57 69.52 24.99
CA GLY A 490 12.95 68.21 25.13
C GLY A 490 11.42 68.20 24.92
N TRP A 491 10.80 69.37 24.71
CA TRP A 491 9.37 69.48 24.42
C TRP A 491 9.02 68.81 23.10
N LYS A 492 7.98 67.96 23.11
CA LYS A 492 7.39 67.34 21.93
C LYS A 492 5.87 67.28 22.03
N ILE A 493 5.24 67.55 20.90
CA ILE A 493 3.83 67.25 20.63
C ILE A 493 3.78 66.18 19.54
N VAL A 494 2.99 65.13 19.76
CA VAL A 494 2.74 64.06 18.79
C VAL A 494 1.25 63.77 18.67
N ASN A 495 0.82 63.14 17.58
CA ASN A 495 -0.58 62.74 17.40
C ASN A 495 -1.03 61.70 18.45
N SER A 496 -2.27 61.84 18.96
CA SER A 496 -2.91 60.86 19.85
C SER A 496 -3.70 59.79 19.07
N ARG A 497 -4.37 58.87 19.79
CA ARG A 497 -5.35 57.93 19.22
C ARG A 497 -6.58 58.62 18.60
N ASN A 498 -6.89 59.85 19.02
CA ASN A 498 -8.05 60.60 18.57
C ASN A 498 -7.79 61.37 17.26
N ALA A 499 -6.50 61.63 16.95
CA ALA A 499 -6.07 62.23 15.69
C ALA A 499 -6.60 61.47 14.47
N THR A 500 -6.92 62.18 13.39
CA THR A 500 -7.57 61.58 12.21
C THR A 500 -6.59 60.92 11.24
N THR A 501 -5.31 61.30 11.29
CA THR A 501 -4.19 60.64 10.58
C THR A 501 -2.98 60.41 11.50
N ASN A 502 -2.07 59.53 11.09
CA ASN A 502 -0.75 59.29 11.71
C ASN A 502 -0.77 58.99 13.23
N GLN A 503 -1.61 58.05 13.67
CA GLN A 503 -1.76 57.66 15.08
C GLN A 503 -0.55 56.85 15.59
N PRO A 504 -0.26 56.82 16.91
CA PRO A 504 0.83 56.00 17.45
C PRO A 504 0.74 54.53 17.06
N LYS A 505 1.88 53.91 16.73
CA LYS A 505 1.94 52.50 16.29
C LYS A 505 2.91 51.68 17.13
N LEU A 506 2.58 50.42 17.38
CA LEU A 506 3.47 49.43 17.98
C LEU A 506 3.54 48.20 17.06
N THR A 507 4.70 47.97 16.46
CA THR A 507 4.94 46.85 15.54
C THR A 507 5.77 45.78 16.25
N VAL A 508 5.29 44.54 16.25
CA VAL A 508 5.87 43.40 17.00
C VAL A 508 6.05 42.20 16.08
N GLY A 509 7.24 41.59 16.04
CA GLY A 509 7.51 40.31 15.39
C GLY A 509 7.69 39.19 16.41
N TYR A 510 7.13 38.00 16.18
CA TYR A 510 7.09 36.91 17.16
C TYR A 510 6.87 35.51 16.55
N ASN A 511 7.14 34.47 17.34
CA ASN A 511 6.80 33.06 17.04
C ASN A 511 6.32 32.33 18.31
N PHE A 512 5.65 31.18 18.15
CA PHE A 512 5.39 30.27 19.26
C PHE A 512 6.48 29.18 19.34
N ARG A 513 6.25 28.16 20.18
CA ARG A 513 7.15 27.01 20.39
C ARG A 513 6.35 25.71 20.24
N PRO A 514 7.01 24.61 19.84
CA PRO A 514 6.39 23.30 19.80
C PRO A 514 6.12 22.78 21.21
N GLY A 515 5.01 22.07 21.37
CA GLY A 515 4.60 21.44 22.62
C GLY A 515 5.31 20.13 22.94
N ASP A 516 5.02 19.59 24.12
CA ASP A 516 5.58 18.33 24.63
C ASP A 516 5.18 17.11 23.78
N GLY A 517 5.97 16.04 23.91
CA GLY A 517 5.64 14.71 23.36
C GLY A 517 4.49 14.06 24.13
N THR A 518 3.43 13.67 23.41
CA THR A 518 2.15 13.24 24.01
C THR A 518 1.82 11.75 23.86
N ALA A 519 2.53 11.02 23.00
CA ALA A 519 2.08 9.72 22.50
C ALA A 519 3.20 8.70 22.30
N GLN A 520 4.33 8.82 23.00
CA GLN A 520 5.53 7.97 22.94
C GLN A 520 5.24 6.46 22.81
N GLN A 521 5.73 5.83 21.74
CA GLN A 521 5.63 4.37 21.50
C GLN A 521 6.95 3.79 20.96
N ALA A 522 7.20 2.51 21.26
CA ALA A 522 8.22 1.69 20.60
C ALA A 522 7.54 0.53 19.85
N GLY A 523 7.99 0.22 18.63
CA GLY A 523 7.43 -0.88 17.84
C GLY A 523 8.16 -1.10 16.49
N ALA A 524 7.71 -2.00 15.62
CA ALA A 524 6.59 -2.92 15.76
C ALA A 524 6.73 -3.84 17.00
N PRO A 525 5.62 -4.38 17.55
CA PRO A 525 4.23 -4.26 17.13
C PRO A 525 3.48 -3.04 17.72
N TYR A 526 4.16 -2.17 18.47
CA TYR A 526 3.53 -1.10 19.26
C TYR A 526 2.51 -1.65 20.28
N ARG A 527 2.90 -2.69 21.02
CA ARG A 527 2.16 -3.24 22.16
C ARG A 527 2.86 -2.84 23.45
N SER A 528 2.10 -2.51 24.50
CA SER A 528 2.64 -2.30 25.84
C SER A 528 1.87 -3.10 26.90
N PHE A 529 2.59 -3.53 27.93
CA PHE A 529 2.07 -4.31 29.05
C PHE A 529 2.55 -3.65 30.34
N ALA A 530 1.59 -3.25 31.19
CA ALA A 530 1.87 -2.50 32.43
C ALA A 530 2.75 -1.23 32.26
N GLY A 531 2.71 -0.60 31.08
CA GLY A 531 3.48 0.62 30.76
C GLY A 531 4.85 0.40 30.12
N VAL A 532 5.31 -0.85 30.00
CA VAL A 532 6.53 -1.23 29.27
C VAL A 532 6.12 -1.67 27.85
N TRP A 533 6.77 -1.11 26.83
CA TRP A 533 6.58 -1.54 25.43
C TRP A 533 7.36 -2.82 25.13
N VAL A 534 6.94 -3.59 24.14
CA VAL A 534 7.68 -4.76 23.65
C VAL A 534 7.93 -4.57 22.16
N VAL A 535 9.12 -4.96 21.68
CA VAL A 535 9.52 -4.85 20.28
C VAL A 535 10.11 -6.16 19.73
N ASP A 536 9.79 -6.46 18.48
CA ASP A 536 10.16 -7.68 17.73
C ASP A 536 11.52 -7.57 17.00
N SER A 537 12.31 -6.52 17.29
CA SER A 537 13.53 -6.19 16.55
C SER A 537 14.57 -5.50 17.43
N THR A 538 15.85 -5.70 17.09
CA THR A 538 16.99 -4.92 17.63
C THR A 538 17.15 -3.55 16.96
N THR A 539 16.35 -3.23 15.96
CA THR A 539 16.27 -1.92 15.29
C THR A 539 14.82 -1.38 15.26
N PRO A 540 14.15 -1.25 16.42
CA PRO A 540 12.76 -0.80 16.50
C PRO A 540 12.62 0.64 16.05
N THR A 541 11.42 0.98 15.61
CA THR A 541 10.95 2.34 15.39
C THR A 541 10.41 2.90 16.70
N LEU A 542 11.00 4.00 17.15
CA LEU A 542 10.46 4.84 18.22
C LEU A 542 9.67 5.98 17.58
N ARG A 543 8.50 6.31 18.14
CA ARG A 543 7.65 7.38 17.61
C ARG A 543 6.91 8.15 18.69
N ASP A 544 6.57 9.40 18.37
CA ASP A 544 5.82 10.30 19.25
C ASP A 544 5.02 11.33 18.42
N LYS A 545 4.18 12.10 19.09
CA LYS A 545 3.40 13.21 18.52
C LYS A 545 3.66 14.49 19.28
N PHE A 546 3.96 15.54 18.53
CA PHE A 546 4.12 16.91 19.00
C PHE A 546 3.11 17.82 18.30
N THR A 547 2.76 18.93 18.92
CA THR A 547 1.85 19.95 18.37
C THR A 547 2.57 21.29 18.27
N ASP A 548 2.21 22.12 17.30
CA ASP A 548 2.58 23.53 17.30
C ASP A 548 1.33 24.41 17.16
N THR A 549 1.38 25.63 17.71
CA THR A 549 0.24 26.53 17.86
C THR A 549 0.03 27.40 16.61
N ASP A 550 1.13 27.82 15.96
CA ASP A 550 1.09 28.53 14.67
C ASP A 550 1.02 27.56 13.48
N GLY A 551 1.32 26.28 13.70
CA GLY A 551 1.18 25.19 12.74
C GLY A 551 2.47 24.80 12.02
N ASP A 552 3.63 25.26 12.50
CA ASP A 552 4.93 24.91 11.92
C ASP A 552 5.22 23.40 11.93
N THR A 553 6.06 22.95 10.99
CA THR A 553 6.47 21.55 10.94
C THR A 553 7.46 21.23 12.05
N VAL A 554 7.23 20.15 12.77
CA VAL A 554 8.00 19.75 13.96
C VAL A 554 8.82 18.49 13.71
N ASN A 555 10.04 18.42 14.20
CA ASN A 555 10.81 17.18 14.33
C ASN A 555 10.86 16.73 15.80
N GLY A 556 11.18 15.45 16.00
CA GLY A 556 11.42 14.86 17.31
C GLY A 556 12.87 14.46 17.50
N THR A 557 13.48 14.95 18.57
CA THR A 557 14.72 14.44 19.12
C THR A 557 14.39 13.31 20.10
N PHE A 558 14.83 12.10 19.82
CA PHE A 558 14.65 10.90 20.65
C PHE A 558 15.97 10.57 21.35
N GLN A 559 15.93 10.32 22.65
CA GLN A 559 17.10 9.93 23.43
C GLN A 559 16.90 8.53 24.00
N VAL A 560 17.83 7.59 23.78
CA VAL A 560 17.68 6.15 24.09
C VAL A 560 18.82 5.62 24.97
N TYR A 561 18.48 4.95 26.07
CA TYR A 561 19.38 4.51 27.14
C TYR A 561 19.12 3.03 27.50
N ASP A 562 20.15 2.28 27.92
CA ASP A 562 19.96 1.02 28.65
C ASP A 562 19.26 1.35 29.99
N ALA A 563 18.17 0.65 30.30
CA ALA A 563 17.32 1.00 31.43
C ALA A 563 18.03 0.77 32.79
N VAL A 564 18.90 -0.26 32.84
CA VAL A 564 19.56 -0.75 34.07
C VAL A 564 20.86 0.01 34.33
N THR A 565 21.74 0.13 33.33
CA THR A 565 23.02 0.83 33.50
C THR A 565 22.87 2.35 33.43
N ASN A 566 21.73 2.84 32.94
CA ASN A 566 21.47 4.26 32.71
C ASN A 566 22.53 4.93 31.80
N THR A 567 23.06 4.17 30.84
CA THR A 567 24.01 4.66 29.83
C THR A 567 23.34 4.83 28.47
N PRO A 568 23.68 5.87 27.69
CA PRO A 568 23.16 6.06 26.34
C PRO A 568 23.61 4.94 25.39
N ILE A 569 22.83 4.68 24.34
CA ILE A 569 23.32 3.93 23.17
C ILE A 569 24.33 4.78 22.38
N THR A 570 25.16 4.15 21.54
CA THR A 570 26.10 4.88 20.69
C THR A 570 25.38 5.43 19.45
N THR A 571 25.40 6.76 19.29
CA THR A 571 24.91 7.44 18.08
C THR A 571 25.93 8.48 17.59
N PRO A 572 25.90 8.89 16.31
CA PRO A 572 26.83 9.90 15.79
C PRO A 572 26.74 11.27 16.49
N ALA A 573 25.59 11.60 17.06
CA ALA A 573 25.37 12.84 17.82
C ALA A 573 25.83 12.75 19.29
N GLY A 574 26.19 11.56 19.77
CA GLY A 574 26.42 11.30 21.18
C GLY A 574 25.12 11.18 22.01
N ASP A 575 25.30 10.90 23.30
CA ASP A 575 24.25 10.93 24.33
C ASP A 575 22.96 10.13 24.01
N GLY A 576 23.04 9.12 23.15
CA GLY A 576 21.92 8.27 22.77
C GLY A 576 20.89 8.95 21.86
N VAL A 577 21.26 10.08 21.26
CA VAL A 577 20.33 10.95 20.52
C VAL A 577 20.17 10.51 19.06
N ILE A 578 18.91 10.47 18.60
CA ILE A 578 18.48 10.23 17.22
C ILE A 578 17.40 11.27 16.87
N VAL A 579 17.49 11.93 15.73
CA VAL A 579 16.53 12.99 15.32
C VAL A 579 15.69 12.54 14.13
N SER A 580 14.38 12.79 14.17
CA SER A 580 13.47 12.47 13.06
C SER A 580 13.55 13.49 11.93
N GLY A 581 12.97 13.15 10.77
CA GLY A 581 12.56 14.19 9.82
C GLY A 581 11.47 15.10 10.41
N PHE A 582 11.29 16.28 9.81
CA PHE A 582 10.17 17.17 10.11
C PHE A 582 8.85 16.57 9.63
N VAL A 583 7.81 16.69 10.46
CA VAL A 583 6.44 16.23 10.20
C VAL A 583 5.43 17.35 10.49
N GLN A 584 4.20 17.20 10.01
CA GLN A 584 3.10 18.11 10.38
C GLN A 584 2.73 17.94 11.86
N PRO A 585 2.28 19.01 12.57
CA PRO A 585 1.74 18.90 13.92
C PRO A 585 0.70 17.78 14.06
N GLY A 586 0.78 17.00 15.14
CA GLY A 586 -0.09 15.86 15.42
C GLY A 586 0.21 14.59 14.62
N ALA A 587 1.10 14.63 13.63
CA ALA A 587 1.60 13.45 12.93
C ALA A 587 2.67 12.69 13.75
N TRP A 588 2.98 11.46 13.34
CA TRP A 588 3.99 10.63 14.00
C TRP A 588 5.41 11.01 13.57
N ALA A 589 6.10 11.79 14.39
CA ALA A 589 7.56 11.89 14.31
C ALA A 589 8.15 10.52 14.71
N SER A 590 9.04 9.97 13.88
CA SER A 590 9.55 8.60 14.05
C SER A 590 11.05 8.51 13.75
N VAL A 591 11.75 7.66 14.49
CA VAL A 591 13.16 7.30 14.27
C VAL A 591 13.34 5.79 14.36
N GLN A 592 14.32 5.24 13.63
CA GLN A 592 14.75 3.85 13.80
C GLN A 592 16.01 3.80 14.67
N VAL A 593 16.05 2.89 15.65
CA VAL A 593 17.27 2.68 16.45
C VAL A 593 18.36 2.02 15.58
N PRO A 594 19.62 2.51 15.60
CA PRO A 594 20.69 1.95 14.78
C PRO A 594 21.01 0.47 15.10
N ALA A 595 21.41 -0.27 14.07
CA ALA A 595 21.82 -1.66 14.21
C ALA A 595 23.02 -1.83 15.18
N GLY A 596 23.03 -2.95 15.90
CA GLY A 596 24.08 -3.31 16.86
C GLY A 596 24.04 -2.56 18.19
N GLN A 597 23.05 -1.71 18.44
CA GLN A 597 22.90 -0.98 19.71
C GLN A 597 22.06 -1.74 20.75
N LEU A 598 21.12 -2.58 20.29
CA LEU A 598 20.20 -3.31 21.15
C LEU A 598 20.50 -4.81 21.17
N VAL A 599 20.20 -5.46 22.29
CA VAL A 599 20.41 -6.89 22.53
C VAL A 599 19.09 -7.55 22.91
N ASP A 600 18.86 -8.77 22.44
CA ASP A 600 17.71 -9.61 22.79
C ASP A 600 17.61 -9.85 24.31
N GLY A 601 16.39 -9.84 24.86
CA GLY A 601 16.12 -10.02 26.28
C GLY A 601 16.49 -8.83 27.19
N LYS A 602 16.92 -7.68 26.64
CA LYS A 602 17.24 -6.47 27.43
C LYS A 602 16.14 -5.41 27.41
N THR A 603 16.08 -4.64 28.50
CA THR A 603 15.20 -3.47 28.66
C THR A 603 15.97 -2.16 28.43
N TYR A 604 15.38 -1.28 27.64
CA TYR A 604 15.86 0.06 27.31
C TYR A 604 14.79 1.09 27.67
N LYS A 605 15.16 2.37 27.68
CA LYS A 605 14.24 3.49 27.89
C LYS A 605 14.51 4.63 26.93
N PHE A 606 13.46 5.35 26.55
CA PHE A 606 13.56 6.52 25.70
C PHE A 606 12.70 7.70 26.16
N ARG A 607 13.07 8.90 25.73
CA ARG A 607 12.31 10.14 25.89
C ARG A 607 12.47 11.05 24.66
N THR A 608 11.69 12.12 24.60
CA THR A 608 11.53 12.98 23.43
C THR A 608 11.52 14.47 23.74
N ASN A 609 11.98 15.29 22.79
CA ASN A 609 11.90 16.75 22.80
C ASN A 609 11.70 17.25 21.36
N SER A 610 10.96 18.34 21.17
CA SER A 610 10.47 18.82 19.87
C SER A 610 11.20 20.08 19.38
N TYR A 611 11.30 20.22 18.06
CA TYR A 611 11.91 21.37 17.37
C TYR A 611 11.10 21.76 16.12
N ASP A 612 10.71 23.04 16.01
CA ASP A 612 9.86 23.58 14.91
C ASP A 612 10.67 24.07 13.67
N GLY A 613 12.00 24.12 13.77
CA GLY A 613 12.88 24.73 12.76
C GLY A 613 13.64 25.97 13.26
N THR A 614 13.12 26.61 14.30
CA THR A 614 13.56 27.87 14.91
C THR A 614 13.85 27.72 16.41
N HIS A 615 13.03 26.95 17.12
CA HIS A 615 13.01 26.78 18.57
C HIS A 615 12.85 25.33 19.00
N TYR A 616 13.61 24.96 20.03
CA TYR A 616 13.33 23.77 20.82
C TYR A 616 12.25 24.08 21.87
N ASN A 617 11.46 23.06 22.20
CA ASN A 617 10.71 23.01 23.45
C ASN A 617 11.71 22.96 24.64
N LEU A 618 11.35 23.60 25.75
CA LEU A 618 12.18 23.69 26.95
C LEU A 618 12.21 22.40 27.78
N ASN A 619 11.19 21.54 27.64
CA ASN A 619 11.05 20.32 28.43
C ASN A 619 11.31 19.05 27.61
N TRP A 620 11.90 18.05 28.25
CA TRP A 620 11.87 16.67 27.77
C TRP A 620 10.64 15.97 28.31
N SER A 621 10.05 15.08 27.50
CA SER A 621 8.99 14.18 27.95
C SER A 621 9.49 13.17 29.01
N PRO A 622 8.58 12.54 29.78
CA PRO A 622 8.94 11.48 30.71
C PRO A 622 9.60 10.27 30.00
N TRP A 623 10.42 9.51 30.72
CA TRP A 623 10.98 8.27 30.18
C TRP A 623 9.90 7.19 29.98
N ARG A 624 10.03 6.41 28.89
CA ARG A 624 9.25 5.21 28.59
C ARG A 624 10.16 4.02 28.37
N GLU A 625 9.83 2.88 28.95
CA GLU A 625 10.61 1.65 28.83
C GLU A 625 10.12 0.77 27.70
N PHE A 626 11.04 0.03 27.08
CA PHE A 626 10.74 -1.04 26.13
C PHE A 626 11.71 -2.22 26.30
N VAL A 627 11.22 -3.44 26.13
CA VAL A 627 12.03 -4.66 26.11
C VAL A 627 12.13 -5.21 24.69
N VAL A 628 13.33 -5.66 24.33
CA VAL A 628 13.63 -6.29 23.04
C VAL A 628 13.45 -7.79 23.17
N ASP A 629 12.61 -8.36 22.32
CA ASP A 629 12.28 -9.78 22.30
C ASP A 629 12.08 -10.21 20.84
N THR A 630 13.10 -10.82 20.27
CA THR A 630 13.21 -11.25 18.87
C THR A 630 13.09 -12.77 18.71
N THR A 631 12.86 -13.49 19.81
CA THR A 631 12.90 -14.95 19.86
C THR A 631 11.47 -15.50 19.78
N ALA A 632 11.11 -16.06 18.63
CA ALA A 632 9.78 -16.64 18.43
C ALA A 632 9.51 -17.86 19.33
N PRO A 633 8.30 -17.99 19.91
CA PRO A 633 7.93 -19.16 20.71
C PRO A 633 7.88 -20.43 19.84
N GLY A 634 8.10 -21.58 20.48
CA GLY A 634 8.12 -22.89 19.82
C GLY A 634 6.77 -23.34 19.24
N GLU A 635 6.81 -24.36 18.39
CA GLU A 635 5.62 -25.05 17.85
C GLU A 635 4.73 -25.54 19.01
N PRO A 636 3.38 -25.45 18.93
CA PRO A 636 2.49 -25.99 19.95
C PRO A 636 2.80 -27.44 20.33
N GLN A 637 3.20 -27.67 21.58
CA GLN A 637 3.57 -29.00 22.08
C GLN A 637 2.49 -30.07 21.80
N LYS A 638 1.21 -29.74 22.05
CA LYS A 638 0.08 -30.66 21.86
C LYS A 638 -1.17 -29.92 21.38
N ILE A 639 -1.94 -30.58 20.52
CA ILE A 639 -3.31 -30.22 20.15
C ILE A 639 -4.17 -31.47 20.36
N ALA A 640 -5.39 -31.34 20.87
CA ALA A 640 -6.32 -32.45 20.99
C ALA A 640 -7.77 -32.00 20.80
N SER A 641 -8.58 -32.78 20.09
CA SER A 641 -10.03 -32.61 20.03
C SER A 641 -10.76 -33.93 20.26
N ALA A 642 -11.72 -33.93 21.19
CA ALA A 642 -12.60 -35.08 21.42
C ALA A 642 -13.68 -35.21 20.33
N THR A 643 -14.13 -34.09 19.75
CA THR A 643 -15.11 -34.08 18.65
C THR A 643 -14.47 -34.52 17.33
N TYR A 644 -13.21 -34.16 17.10
CA TYR A 644 -12.47 -34.42 15.87
C TYR A 644 -11.09 -35.03 16.18
N PRO A 645 -11.02 -36.35 16.45
CA PRO A 645 -9.75 -37.00 16.77
C PRO A 645 -8.76 -36.90 15.60
N GLU A 646 -7.49 -36.67 15.92
CA GLU A 646 -6.45 -36.43 14.92
C GLU A 646 -6.35 -37.60 13.92
N ASN A 647 -6.27 -37.25 12.63
CA ASN A 647 -6.17 -38.18 11.50
C ASN A 647 -7.35 -39.18 11.38
N TRP A 648 -8.46 -38.97 12.12
CA TRP A 648 -9.58 -39.89 12.21
C TRP A 648 -10.96 -39.20 12.09
N GLY A 649 -12.02 -40.02 12.12
CA GLY A 649 -13.41 -39.60 12.02
C GLY A 649 -14.01 -39.06 13.32
N GLY A 650 -14.81 -38.00 13.21
CA GLY A 650 -15.61 -37.45 14.31
C GLY A 650 -16.60 -36.37 13.85
N GLY A 651 -17.48 -35.95 14.76
CA GLY A 651 -18.45 -34.87 14.55
C GLY A 651 -19.26 -34.95 13.25
N GLY A 652 -19.45 -33.80 12.60
CA GLY A 652 -20.13 -33.67 11.31
C GLY A 652 -20.06 -32.26 10.73
N ALA A 653 -20.66 -32.08 9.54
CA ALA A 653 -20.86 -30.76 8.95
C ALA A 653 -21.74 -29.90 9.86
N GLY A 654 -21.35 -28.65 10.12
CA GLY A 654 -22.07 -27.74 11.02
C GLY A 654 -21.97 -28.08 12.52
N VAL A 655 -21.22 -29.12 12.90
CA VAL A 655 -20.97 -29.45 14.31
C VAL A 655 -19.75 -28.68 14.80
N ALA A 656 -19.84 -28.08 15.99
CA ALA A 656 -18.71 -27.40 16.61
C ALA A 656 -17.84 -28.39 17.41
N GLY A 657 -16.52 -28.34 17.23
CA GLY A 657 -15.54 -29.10 18.00
C GLY A 657 -14.51 -28.19 18.65
N ALA A 658 -14.23 -28.44 19.94
CA ALA A 658 -13.17 -27.76 20.68
C ALA A 658 -11.80 -28.43 20.40
N PHE A 659 -10.76 -27.60 20.32
CA PHE A 659 -9.37 -27.98 20.09
C PHE A 659 -8.53 -27.39 21.22
N ASP A 660 -8.11 -28.26 22.13
CA ASP A 660 -7.35 -27.93 23.32
C ASP A 660 -5.85 -27.91 22.98
N VAL A 661 -5.19 -26.78 23.24
CA VAL A 661 -3.81 -26.52 22.84
C VAL A 661 -2.94 -26.38 24.09
N THR A 662 -1.86 -27.17 24.13
CA THR A 662 -0.73 -26.99 25.04
C THR A 662 0.39 -26.33 24.25
N THR A 663 0.82 -25.12 24.63
CA THR A 663 1.86 -24.40 23.90
C THR A 663 3.23 -25.00 24.17
N GLY A 664 3.52 -25.34 25.43
CA GLY A 664 4.86 -25.75 25.88
C GLY A 664 5.86 -24.58 25.99
N ALA A 665 5.45 -23.36 25.68
CA ALA A 665 6.29 -22.17 25.63
C ALA A 665 5.82 -21.14 26.69
N PRO A 666 6.70 -20.69 27.62
CA PRO A 666 6.31 -19.90 28.80
C PRO A 666 5.97 -18.43 28.49
N ASP A 667 6.44 -17.94 27.35
CA ASP A 667 6.29 -16.61 26.76
C ASP A 667 5.02 -16.47 25.88
N ALA A 668 4.50 -17.58 25.35
CA ALA A 668 3.33 -17.62 24.47
C ALA A 668 2.12 -16.86 25.06
N TYR A 669 1.67 -15.86 24.30
CA TYR A 669 0.66 -14.88 24.67
C TYR A 669 -0.67 -15.13 23.93
N GLU A 670 -0.59 -15.53 22.67
CA GLU A 670 -1.71 -15.87 21.81
C GLU A 670 -1.44 -17.20 21.09
N VAL A 671 -2.49 -18.01 20.93
CA VAL A 671 -2.50 -19.11 19.95
C VAL A 671 -3.29 -18.62 18.75
N ARG A 672 -2.65 -18.62 17.57
CA ARG A 672 -3.31 -18.36 16.30
C ARG A 672 -3.72 -19.69 15.68
N TYR A 673 -4.95 -19.76 15.18
CA TYR A 673 -5.46 -20.91 14.44
C TYR A 673 -6.16 -20.48 13.16
N ARG A 674 -6.17 -21.35 12.15
CA ARG A 674 -7.02 -21.23 10.96
C ARG A 674 -7.48 -22.61 10.50
N VAL A 675 -8.58 -22.63 9.73
CA VAL A 675 -9.24 -23.85 9.27
C VAL A 675 -9.17 -23.91 7.76
N ASP A 676 -8.84 -25.07 7.24
CA ASP A 676 -8.79 -25.40 5.81
C ASP A 676 -8.06 -24.39 4.89
N PRO A 677 -6.87 -23.87 5.26
CA PRO A 677 -6.16 -22.88 4.45
C PRO A 677 -5.71 -23.41 3.07
N TYR A 678 -5.39 -22.44 2.21
CA TYR A 678 -5.06 -22.64 0.80
C TYR A 678 -3.54 -22.48 0.56
N GLU A 679 -2.97 -23.06 -0.50
CA GLU A 679 -1.50 -22.97 -0.75
C GLU A 679 -1.10 -21.55 -1.22
N ASP A 680 -2.04 -20.87 -1.88
CA ASP A 680 -1.95 -19.51 -2.41
C ASP A 680 -2.58 -18.45 -1.47
N ASP A 681 -2.99 -18.85 -0.26
CA ASP A 681 -3.36 -17.91 0.80
C ASP A 681 -2.15 -17.04 1.18
N ALA A 682 -2.33 -15.72 1.22
CA ALA A 682 -1.35 -14.83 1.82
C ALA A 682 -1.05 -15.23 3.28
N ASP A 683 0.17 -15.01 3.77
CA ASP A 683 0.64 -15.47 5.10
C ASP A 683 -0.25 -15.05 6.29
N GLY A 684 -1.01 -13.97 6.12
CA GLY A 684 -1.97 -13.43 7.08
C GLY A 684 -3.42 -13.94 6.94
N HIS A 685 -3.76 -14.72 5.91
CA HIS A 685 -5.14 -15.14 5.64
C HIS A 685 -5.68 -16.18 6.64
N GLY A 686 -6.95 -16.02 7.02
CA GLY A 686 -7.72 -16.97 7.82
C GLY A 686 -7.37 -17.07 9.30
N TRP A 687 -6.31 -16.39 9.78
CA TRP A 687 -5.84 -16.51 11.16
C TRP A 687 -6.76 -15.81 12.17
N THR A 688 -7.33 -16.60 13.08
CA THR A 688 -8.01 -16.15 14.30
C THR A 688 -7.07 -16.33 15.49
N SER A 689 -7.16 -15.47 16.51
CA SER A 689 -6.31 -15.54 17.72
C SER A 689 -7.14 -15.81 18.98
N VAL A 690 -6.68 -16.70 19.84
CA VAL A 690 -7.17 -16.89 21.22
C VAL A 690 -6.03 -16.64 22.21
N ARG A 691 -6.36 -16.08 23.38
CA ARG A 691 -5.36 -15.74 24.41
C ARG A 691 -4.99 -16.99 25.23
N THR A 692 -3.72 -17.12 25.59
CA THR A 692 -3.27 -18.15 26.55
C THR A 692 -3.72 -17.79 27.97
N THR A 693 -4.01 -18.82 28.78
CA THR A 693 -4.63 -18.70 30.11
C THR A 693 -3.64 -18.70 31.27
N GLY A 694 -2.36 -19.03 31.04
CA GLY A 694 -1.31 -18.95 32.04
C GLY A 694 0.09 -18.81 31.45
N GLY A 695 0.87 -17.86 31.97
CA GLY A 695 2.34 -17.92 31.87
C GLY A 695 2.86 -18.99 32.82
N ALA A 696 3.84 -19.78 32.37
CA ALA A 696 4.04 -21.15 32.87
C ALA A 696 4.28 -21.31 34.39
N VAL A 697 3.34 -21.97 35.08
CA VAL A 697 3.63 -22.92 36.17
C VAL A 697 2.64 -24.09 36.12
N ARG A 698 3.10 -25.25 35.61
CA ARG A 698 2.46 -26.59 35.72
C ARG A 698 1.00 -26.71 35.22
N ALA A 699 0.84 -26.93 33.92
CA ALA A 699 -0.45 -27.23 33.29
C ALA A 699 -1.08 -28.56 33.78
N LEU A 700 -2.22 -28.45 34.49
CA LEU A 700 -3.21 -29.53 34.69
C LEU A 700 -4.36 -29.46 33.66
N ALA A 701 -4.33 -28.48 32.76
CA ALA A 701 -5.36 -28.10 31.80
C ALA A 701 -4.69 -27.46 30.56
N PRO A 702 -5.35 -27.36 29.39
CA PRO A 702 -4.78 -26.72 28.20
C PRO A 702 -4.53 -25.21 28.39
N ASP A 703 -3.48 -24.70 27.74
CA ASP A 703 -3.08 -23.29 27.84
C ASP A 703 -4.03 -22.38 27.05
N ALA A 704 -4.59 -22.86 25.94
CA ALA A 704 -5.65 -22.22 25.18
C ALA A 704 -6.59 -23.28 24.59
N SER A 705 -7.81 -22.88 24.24
CA SER A 705 -8.75 -23.73 23.49
C SER A 705 -9.43 -22.88 22.42
N TYR A 706 -9.65 -23.44 21.23
CA TYR A 706 -10.38 -22.81 20.14
C TYR A 706 -11.45 -23.74 19.58
N THR A 707 -12.45 -23.18 18.91
CA THR A 707 -13.56 -23.95 18.34
C THR A 707 -13.55 -23.87 16.82
N VAL A 708 -13.76 -25.01 16.17
CA VAL A 708 -13.91 -25.13 14.71
C VAL A 708 -15.23 -25.80 14.38
N THR A 709 -15.91 -25.26 13.37
CA THR A 709 -17.17 -25.80 12.83
C THR A 709 -16.97 -26.05 11.33
N PRO A 710 -16.68 -27.29 10.90
CA PRO A 710 -16.51 -27.63 9.49
C PRO A 710 -17.79 -27.36 8.71
N ALA A 711 -17.70 -26.63 7.59
CA ALA A 711 -18.86 -26.28 6.78
C ALA A 711 -19.44 -27.45 5.97
N ALA A 712 -18.64 -28.50 5.76
CA ALA A 712 -18.99 -29.69 4.98
C ALA A 712 -18.58 -30.97 5.75
N ALA A 713 -18.93 -32.13 5.19
CA ALA A 713 -18.41 -33.42 5.62
C ALA A 713 -17.26 -33.83 4.69
N GLY A 714 -16.23 -34.49 5.22
CA GLY A 714 -15.01 -34.81 4.49
C GLY A 714 -13.75 -34.64 5.33
N ASN A 715 -12.60 -34.53 4.67
CA ASN A 715 -11.31 -34.34 5.34
C ASN A 715 -10.98 -32.85 5.47
N HIS A 716 -10.64 -32.43 6.68
CA HIS A 716 -10.35 -31.07 7.08
C HIS A 716 -9.00 -30.98 7.79
N PHE A 717 -8.44 -29.76 7.84
CA PHE A 717 -7.23 -29.46 8.61
C PHE A 717 -7.40 -28.17 9.41
N THR A 718 -6.85 -28.15 10.62
CA THR A 718 -6.53 -26.89 11.30
C THR A 718 -5.02 -26.65 11.26
N GLN A 719 -4.63 -25.39 11.14
CA GLN A 719 -3.25 -24.94 11.32
C GLN A 719 -3.18 -24.09 12.57
N THR A 720 -2.27 -24.41 13.49
CA THR A 720 -2.16 -23.77 14.81
C THR A 720 -0.72 -23.34 15.08
N ARG A 721 -0.51 -22.13 15.60
CA ARG A 721 0.82 -21.60 15.96
C ARG A 721 0.75 -20.70 17.19
N THR A 722 1.86 -20.57 17.90
CA THR A 722 2.03 -19.67 19.05
C THR A 722 2.48 -18.27 18.59
N VAL A 723 2.18 -17.27 19.42
CA VAL A 723 2.65 -15.88 19.27
C VAL A 723 2.91 -15.32 20.66
N ASP A 724 4.02 -14.62 20.85
CA ASP A 724 4.43 -14.03 22.13
C ASP A 724 3.89 -12.59 22.33
N ARG A 725 4.48 -11.85 23.29
CA ARG A 725 4.14 -10.46 23.58
C ARG A 725 4.74 -9.46 22.58
N ALA A 726 5.89 -9.77 22.00
CA ALA A 726 6.51 -9.03 20.91
C ALA A 726 5.76 -9.22 19.58
N GLY A 727 4.92 -10.25 19.47
CA GLY A 727 4.26 -10.59 18.23
C GLY A 727 5.11 -11.49 17.32
N ASN A 728 6.26 -12.00 17.78
CA ASN A 728 7.00 -13.02 17.03
C ASN A 728 6.11 -14.25 16.87
N VAL A 729 6.19 -14.89 15.71
CA VAL A 729 5.23 -15.92 15.30
C VAL A 729 5.95 -17.27 15.20
N GLY A 730 5.51 -18.22 16.03
CA GLY A 730 6.07 -19.57 16.07
C GLY A 730 5.71 -20.43 14.85
N PRO A 731 6.34 -21.61 14.72
CA PRO A 731 6.04 -22.59 13.66
C PRO A 731 4.59 -23.05 13.66
N ILE A 732 4.11 -23.47 12.48
CA ILE A 732 2.77 -24.03 12.29
C ILE A 732 2.77 -25.52 12.60
N LYS A 733 1.78 -25.95 13.37
CA LYS A 733 1.36 -27.33 13.55
C LYS A 733 0.08 -27.60 12.77
N ASP A 734 0.14 -28.55 11.84
CA ASP A 734 -1.03 -29.08 11.13
C ASP A 734 -1.74 -30.13 12.00
N TYR A 735 -3.08 -30.12 12.03
CA TYR A 735 -3.90 -31.16 12.67
C TYR A 735 -5.02 -31.55 11.70
N GLY A 736 -4.93 -32.76 11.14
CA GLY A 736 -5.92 -33.30 10.19
C GLY A 736 -7.04 -34.06 10.90
N PHE A 737 -8.24 -34.07 10.32
CA PHE A 737 -9.39 -34.85 10.82
C PHE A 737 -10.44 -35.09 9.73
N THR A 738 -11.39 -36.00 9.98
CA THR A 738 -12.50 -36.29 9.07
C THR A 738 -13.84 -35.97 9.74
N ALA A 739 -14.59 -35.00 9.19
CA ALA A 739 -15.90 -34.61 9.68
C ALA A 739 -17.00 -35.48 9.08
N GLY A 740 -17.79 -36.14 9.93
CA GLY A 740 -19.00 -36.88 9.55
C GLY A 740 -19.02 -38.35 9.94
N ALA A 741 -20.22 -38.92 9.96
CA ALA A 741 -20.46 -40.32 10.25
C ALA A 741 -20.20 -41.20 9.01
N ARG A 742 -19.20 -42.08 9.10
CA ARG A 742 -18.93 -43.17 8.16
C ARG A 742 -18.85 -44.48 8.94
N ASP A 743 -19.11 -45.60 8.26
CA ASP A 743 -18.76 -46.91 8.81
C ASP A 743 -17.25 -47.15 8.61
N TYR A 744 -16.46 -46.66 9.57
CA TYR A 744 -15.01 -46.85 9.61
C TYR A 744 -14.61 -48.32 9.83
N ASN A 745 -15.55 -49.17 10.27
CA ASN A 745 -15.36 -50.59 10.54
C ASN A 745 -15.89 -51.50 9.40
N ARG A 746 -16.30 -50.92 8.27
CA ARG A 746 -16.77 -51.68 7.09
C ARG A 746 -15.70 -52.68 6.65
N ARG A 747 -16.13 -53.84 6.16
CA ARG A 747 -15.21 -54.83 5.56
C ARG A 747 -14.44 -54.19 4.38
N PRO A 748 -13.11 -54.35 4.31
CA PRO A 748 -12.33 -53.95 3.14
C PRO A 748 -12.75 -54.70 1.87
N LYS A 749 -12.73 -54.00 0.74
CA LYS A 749 -12.80 -54.56 -0.62
C LYS A 749 -11.43 -54.82 -1.22
N VAL A 750 -10.40 -54.16 -0.71
CA VAL A 750 -9.00 -54.42 -1.03
C VAL A 750 -8.33 -54.88 0.26
N ASP A 751 -7.74 -56.06 0.23
CA ASP A 751 -6.95 -56.61 1.31
C ASP A 751 -5.84 -57.48 0.71
N ILE A 752 -4.66 -56.88 0.51
CA ILE A 752 -3.46 -57.57 0.03
C ILE A 752 -2.50 -57.70 1.20
N ALA A 753 -2.39 -58.90 1.77
CA ALA A 753 -1.37 -59.18 2.79
C ALA A 753 0.03 -59.08 2.18
N LEU A 754 0.93 -58.32 2.81
CA LEU A 754 2.25 -57.97 2.29
C LEU A 754 3.38 -58.76 3.00
N PRO A 755 4.44 -59.16 2.27
CA PRO A 755 5.65 -59.70 2.89
C PRO A 755 6.43 -58.58 3.60
N GLN A 756 7.27 -58.95 4.58
CA GLN A 756 8.20 -58.00 5.19
C GLN A 756 9.24 -57.48 4.17
N PRO A 757 9.62 -56.19 4.21
CA PRO A 757 10.66 -55.62 3.35
C PRO A 757 12.01 -56.35 3.45
N ASP A 758 12.55 -56.74 2.30
CA ASP A 758 13.90 -57.30 2.16
C ASP A 758 14.92 -56.15 2.09
N LEU A 759 15.43 -55.73 3.26
CA LEU A 759 16.33 -54.57 3.39
C LEU A 759 17.62 -54.72 2.56
N ALA A 760 18.06 -55.97 2.32
CA ALA A 760 19.25 -56.34 1.57
C ALA A 760 19.00 -56.50 0.06
N ALA A 761 17.75 -56.41 -0.41
CA ALA A 761 17.44 -56.60 -1.83
C ALA A 761 18.10 -55.52 -2.71
N ALA A 762 19.00 -55.97 -3.58
CA ALA A 762 19.69 -55.14 -4.57
C ALA A 762 18.70 -54.43 -5.50
N GLN A 763 19.11 -53.28 -6.06
CA GLN A 763 18.30 -52.58 -7.06
C GLN A 763 18.12 -53.47 -8.30
N PRO A 764 16.91 -53.54 -8.89
CA PRO A 764 16.65 -54.36 -10.06
C PRO A 764 17.45 -53.87 -11.26
N VAL A 765 18.03 -54.79 -12.01
CA VAL A 765 18.72 -54.46 -13.27
C VAL A 765 17.67 -54.06 -14.30
N GLN A 766 17.72 -52.79 -14.72
CA GLN A 766 16.94 -52.29 -15.83
C GLN A 766 17.52 -52.86 -17.14
N VAL A 767 16.77 -53.71 -17.86
CA VAL A 767 17.27 -54.52 -18.99
C VAL A 767 16.76 -54.00 -20.34
N ASP A 768 17.65 -53.99 -21.34
CA ASP A 768 17.34 -53.57 -22.72
C ASP A 768 16.91 -54.80 -23.55
N THR A 769 15.84 -55.46 -23.10
CA THR A 769 15.34 -56.70 -23.72
C THR A 769 14.73 -56.41 -25.08
N PRO A 770 15.10 -57.11 -26.17
CA PRO A 770 14.51 -56.90 -27.49
C PRO A 770 12.99 -57.10 -27.49
N GLN A 771 12.27 -56.14 -28.08
CA GLN A 771 10.81 -56.15 -28.22
C GLN A 771 10.38 -56.14 -29.70
N PRO A 772 9.18 -56.61 -30.06
CA PRO A 772 8.70 -56.50 -31.44
C PRO A 772 8.49 -55.04 -31.85
N PRO A 773 8.70 -54.69 -33.15
CA PRO A 773 8.42 -53.37 -33.68
C PRO A 773 6.92 -53.07 -33.73
N GLY A 774 6.39 -52.61 -32.59
CA GLY A 774 4.98 -52.25 -32.41
C GLY A 774 4.09 -53.44 -32.00
N PRO A 775 3.16 -53.25 -31.04
CA PRO A 775 2.05 -54.18 -30.81
C PRO A 775 1.07 -54.19 -31.98
N GLU A 776 0.33 -55.29 -32.14
CA GLU A 776 -0.83 -55.31 -33.03
C GLU A 776 -1.85 -54.25 -32.59
N GLY A 777 -2.15 -53.30 -33.47
CA GLY A 777 -3.14 -52.25 -33.24
C GLY A 777 -2.63 -50.95 -32.60
N SER A 778 -1.37 -50.85 -32.16
CA SER A 778 -0.83 -49.59 -31.60
C SER A 778 0.46 -49.14 -32.29
N SER A 779 0.31 -48.36 -33.37
CA SER A 779 1.41 -47.82 -34.17
C SER A 779 2.10 -46.61 -33.50
N GLY A 780 2.82 -46.87 -32.41
CA GLY A 780 3.87 -45.96 -31.93
C GLY A 780 4.91 -45.71 -33.03
N TRP A 781 5.28 -46.76 -33.78
CA TRP A 781 6.00 -46.63 -35.03
C TRP A 781 5.02 -46.43 -36.20
N LYS A 782 4.79 -45.17 -36.60
CA LYS A 782 3.89 -44.81 -37.70
C LYS A 782 4.30 -45.35 -39.08
N GLY A 783 5.53 -45.86 -39.22
CA GLY A 783 6.13 -46.26 -40.48
C GLY A 783 5.98 -47.72 -40.88
N TRP A 784 5.74 -48.64 -39.93
CA TRP A 784 5.83 -50.10 -40.14
C TRP A 784 4.61 -50.70 -40.86
N GLN A 785 4.43 -50.30 -42.12
CA GLN A 785 3.39 -50.73 -43.04
C GLN A 785 4.00 -50.92 -44.45
N PRO A 786 3.38 -51.74 -45.32
CA PRO A 786 3.83 -51.88 -46.71
C PRO A 786 3.83 -50.54 -47.47
N ARG A 787 4.75 -50.40 -48.43
CA ARG A 787 4.88 -49.23 -49.31
C ARG A 787 5.02 -49.66 -50.76
N THR A 788 4.24 -49.08 -51.66
CA THR A 788 4.31 -49.35 -53.10
C THR A 788 4.67 -48.08 -53.86
N PHE A 789 5.57 -48.21 -54.83
CA PHE A 789 6.06 -47.17 -55.73
C PHE A 789 5.90 -47.65 -57.17
N SER A 790 5.48 -46.78 -58.09
CA SER A 790 5.27 -47.13 -59.51
C SER A 790 5.70 -45.97 -60.41
N SER A 791 6.47 -46.29 -61.45
CA SER A 791 6.94 -45.39 -62.51
C SER A 791 7.15 -46.22 -63.78
N GLY A 792 7.07 -45.65 -64.99
CA GLY A 792 7.55 -46.32 -66.21
C GLY A 792 6.98 -47.70 -66.58
N GLY A 793 5.83 -48.13 -66.03
CA GLY A 793 5.32 -49.51 -66.14
C GLY A 793 5.89 -50.49 -65.10
N SER A 794 6.86 -50.04 -64.31
CA SER A 794 7.45 -50.72 -63.17
C SER A 794 6.60 -50.55 -61.90
N THR A 795 6.76 -51.46 -60.94
CA THR A 795 6.21 -51.33 -59.59
C THR A 795 7.10 -52.04 -58.57
N VAL A 796 7.43 -51.35 -57.48
CA VAL A 796 8.22 -51.86 -56.35
C VAL A 796 7.39 -51.79 -55.08
N THR A 797 7.18 -52.93 -54.41
CA THR A 797 6.45 -53.01 -53.13
C THR A 797 7.35 -53.52 -52.02
N VAL A 798 7.62 -52.68 -51.01
CA VAL A 798 8.38 -53.01 -49.81
C VAL A 798 7.42 -53.37 -48.67
N THR A 799 7.49 -54.59 -48.18
CA THR A 799 6.61 -55.16 -47.15
C THR A 799 7.42 -55.56 -45.92
N PRO A 800 7.21 -54.93 -44.75
CA PRO A 800 7.84 -55.37 -43.50
C PRO A 800 7.40 -56.78 -43.10
N LEU A 801 8.33 -57.56 -42.56
CA LEU A 801 8.10 -58.92 -42.08
C LEU A 801 8.25 -58.96 -40.55
N LYS A 802 7.36 -59.69 -39.86
CA LYS A 802 7.53 -59.98 -38.42
C LYS A 802 8.65 -60.98 -38.17
N GLU A 803 8.93 -61.86 -39.14
CA GLU A 803 9.89 -62.97 -39.06
C GLU A 803 10.53 -63.17 -40.44
N ARG A 804 11.79 -63.59 -40.49
CA ARG A 804 12.49 -63.91 -41.74
C ARG A 804 11.98 -65.21 -42.36
N SER A 805 11.94 -65.33 -43.68
CA SER A 805 11.53 -66.60 -44.30
C SER A 805 12.54 -67.73 -44.03
N LEU A 806 12.04 -68.97 -43.96
CA LEU A 806 12.87 -70.16 -43.82
C LEU A 806 13.84 -70.32 -45.01
N GLU A 807 13.43 -69.90 -46.20
CA GLU A 807 14.25 -69.98 -47.41
C GLU A 807 15.36 -68.92 -47.42
N GLY A 808 15.03 -67.66 -47.11
CA GLY A 808 16.00 -66.60 -46.90
C GLY A 808 17.05 -66.96 -45.84
N THR A 809 16.60 -67.59 -44.74
CA THR A 809 17.52 -68.12 -43.71
C THR A 809 18.40 -69.26 -44.24
N ARG A 810 17.84 -70.26 -44.92
CA ARG A 810 18.62 -71.39 -45.46
C ARG A 810 19.69 -70.91 -46.44
N LYS A 811 19.37 -69.93 -47.29
CA LYS A 811 20.32 -69.26 -48.18
C LYS A 811 21.39 -68.49 -47.38
N ALA A 812 21.01 -67.77 -46.32
CA ALA A 812 21.96 -67.07 -45.44
C ALA A 812 22.93 -68.01 -44.71
N ALA A 813 22.43 -69.11 -44.15
CA ALA A 813 23.25 -70.12 -43.49
C ALA A 813 24.22 -70.85 -44.44
N ARG A 814 23.88 -70.99 -45.74
CA ARG A 814 24.81 -71.51 -46.76
C ARG A 814 25.92 -70.49 -47.06
N ALA A 815 25.55 -69.25 -47.39
CA ALA A 815 26.51 -68.18 -47.70
C ALA A 815 27.50 -67.90 -46.56
N LEU A 816 27.08 -68.05 -45.29
CA LEU A 816 27.94 -67.90 -44.12
C LEU A 816 28.81 -69.13 -43.80
N ARG A 817 28.54 -70.30 -44.38
CA ARG A 817 29.43 -71.48 -44.33
C ARG A 817 30.53 -71.40 -45.39
N GLU A 818 30.23 -70.79 -46.53
CA GLU A 818 31.18 -70.45 -47.61
C GLU A 818 32.05 -69.24 -47.22
N ARG A 819 32.72 -69.29 -46.05
CA ARG A 819 33.50 -68.17 -45.48
C ARG A 819 34.68 -67.74 -46.36
N ALA A 820 34.42 -66.84 -47.30
CA ALA A 820 35.44 -65.95 -47.84
C ALA A 820 35.85 -64.93 -46.75
N PRO A 821 37.15 -64.58 -46.58
CA PRO A 821 37.64 -63.62 -45.58
C PRO A 821 37.18 -62.15 -45.74
N THR A 822 36.18 -61.88 -46.58
CA THR A 822 35.94 -60.57 -47.21
C THR A 822 34.47 -60.12 -47.17
N ARG A 823 33.66 -60.61 -46.23
CA ARG A 823 32.27 -60.13 -46.02
C ARG A 823 32.20 -59.28 -44.74
N PRO A 824 31.41 -58.19 -44.70
CA PRO A 824 31.22 -57.36 -43.51
C PRO A 824 30.28 -58.06 -42.53
N ASP A 825 30.74 -58.24 -41.30
CA ASP A 825 29.93 -58.83 -40.24
C ASP A 825 28.69 -57.96 -39.92
N PRO A 826 27.58 -58.57 -39.46
CA PRO A 826 26.42 -57.84 -38.95
C PRO A 826 26.81 -56.92 -37.79
N ILE A 827 26.30 -55.67 -37.80
CA ILE A 827 26.63 -54.66 -36.78
C ILE A 827 25.99 -54.94 -35.41
N ILE A 828 24.95 -55.78 -35.37
CA ILE A 828 24.35 -56.31 -34.15
C ILE A 828 24.94 -57.69 -33.87
N THR A 829 25.68 -57.81 -32.77
CA THR A 829 26.33 -59.06 -32.32
C THR A 829 25.47 -59.86 -31.33
N GLY A 830 24.30 -59.34 -30.96
CA GLY A 830 23.36 -60.02 -30.07
C GLY A 830 22.81 -61.30 -30.69
N SER A 831 22.69 -62.36 -29.87
CA SER A 831 22.19 -63.68 -30.29
C SER A 831 20.72 -63.70 -30.74
N TRP A 832 20.01 -62.57 -30.66
CA TRP A 832 18.64 -62.36 -31.12
C TRP A 832 18.57 -61.79 -32.56
N CYS A 833 19.70 -61.38 -33.13
CA CYS A 833 19.78 -60.74 -34.45
C CYS A 833 21.02 -61.20 -35.23
N GLN A 834 21.12 -62.51 -35.49
CA GLN A 834 22.14 -63.08 -36.35
C GLN A 834 21.52 -63.60 -37.66
N PRO A 835 22.10 -63.39 -38.85
CA PRO A 835 21.50 -63.79 -40.13
C PRO A 835 21.29 -65.31 -40.33
N THR A 836 21.81 -66.13 -39.42
CA THR A 836 21.75 -67.61 -39.43
C THR A 836 20.56 -68.19 -38.67
N LEU A 837 19.76 -67.38 -37.98
CA LEU A 837 18.65 -67.83 -37.12
C LEU A 837 17.41 -68.14 -37.98
N SER A 838 16.64 -69.19 -37.69
CA SER A 838 15.40 -69.52 -38.42
C SER A 838 14.18 -69.59 -37.53
N GLY A 839 13.00 -69.35 -38.11
CA GLY A 839 11.72 -69.51 -37.43
C GLY A 839 11.54 -68.46 -36.34
N ASP A 840 10.91 -68.87 -35.23
CA ASP A 840 10.67 -68.06 -34.03
C ASP A 840 11.91 -67.32 -33.47
N ALA A 841 13.12 -67.75 -33.83
CA ALA A 841 14.39 -67.16 -33.40
C ALA A 841 14.87 -65.98 -34.26
N GLN A 842 14.34 -65.76 -35.48
CA GLN A 842 14.71 -64.60 -36.32
C GLN A 842 13.51 -63.69 -36.60
N LYS A 843 13.14 -62.95 -35.56
CA LYS A 843 12.06 -61.95 -35.59
C LYS A 843 12.60 -60.56 -35.83
N SER A 844 11.81 -59.73 -36.50
CA SER A 844 12.04 -58.29 -36.49
C SER A 844 11.85 -57.83 -35.05
N LEU A 845 12.88 -57.21 -34.48
CA LEU A 845 13.00 -56.87 -33.06
C LEU A 845 13.81 -55.59 -32.89
N ILE A 846 13.57 -54.87 -31.79
CA ILE A 846 14.22 -53.60 -31.48
C ILE A 846 14.59 -53.54 -29.99
N THR A 847 15.78 -53.02 -29.69
CA THR A 847 16.23 -52.56 -28.37
C THR A 847 16.30 -51.03 -28.36
N ARG A 848 16.67 -50.38 -27.26
CA ARG A 848 16.79 -48.92 -27.23
C ARG A 848 17.86 -48.38 -28.18
N ASN A 849 18.81 -49.22 -28.60
CA ASN A 849 19.92 -48.80 -29.46
C ASN A 849 20.12 -49.62 -30.74
N GLU A 850 19.51 -50.80 -30.87
CA GLU A 850 19.69 -51.73 -31.99
C GLU A 850 18.34 -52.13 -32.60
N ALA A 851 18.20 -52.12 -33.93
CA ALA A 851 17.03 -52.62 -34.63
C ALA A 851 17.43 -53.70 -35.64
N CYS A 852 16.75 -54.84 -35.59
CA CYS A 852 16.88 -55.96 -36.52
C CYS A 852 15.57 -56.08 -37.30
N LEU A 853 15.60 -55.83 -38.61
CA LEU A 853 14.37 -55.60 -39.38
C LEU A 853 14.41 -56.37 -40.70
N PHE A 854 13.33 -57.10 -40.98
CA PHE A 854 13.20 -57.88 -42.20
C PHE A 854 12.13 -57.29 -43.11
N TYR A 855 12.39 -57.31 -44.42
CA TYR A 855 11.46 -56.84 -45.44
C TYR A 855 11.47 -57.80 -46.63
N ASN A 856 10.30 -58.02 -47.23
CA ASN A 856 10.19 -58.55 -48.58
C ASN A 856 10.02 -57.38 -49.55
N MET A 857 10.66 -57.43 -50.71
CA MET A 857 10.51 -56.45 -51.78
C MET A 857 10.18 -57.13 -53.10
N THR A 858 8.99 -56.86 -53.62
CA THR A 858 8.55 -57.35 -54.93
C THR A 858 8.75 -56.26 -55.98
N PHE A 859 9.61 -56.52 -56.95
CA PHE A 859 9.78 -55.74 -58.17
C PHE A 859 8.99 -56.40 -59.31
N ILE A 860 8.13 -55.65 -60.00
CA ILE A 860 7.40 -56.07 -61.19
C ILE A 860 7.71 -55.08 -62.31
N GLN A 861 8.14 -55.59 -63.47
CA GLN A 861 8.29 -54.80 -64.69
C GLN A 861 7.21 -55.19 -65.70
N LYS A 862 6.49 -54.21 -66.26
CA LYS A 862 5.58 -54.40 -67.39
C LYS A 862 6.14 -53.69 -68.61
N TYR A 863 6.21 -54.39 -69.74
CA TYR A 863 6.60 -53.82 -71.03
C TYR A 863 5.33 -53.58 -71.83
N VAL A 864 5.17 -52.36 -72.34
CA VAL A 864 3.99 -51.93 -73.09
C VAL A 864 4.44 -51.40 -74.45
N PHE A 865 4.02 -52.05 -75.53
CA PHE A 865 4.29 -51.62 -76.89
C PHE A 865 2.98 -51.15 -77.54
N GLN A 866 2.97 -49.93 -78.08
CA GLN A 866 1.79 -49.30 -78.71
C GLN A 866 0.51 -49.34 -77.84
N GLY A 867 0.66 -49.26 -76.51
CA GLY A 867 -0.46 -49.30 -75.55
C GLY A 867 -0.93 -50.69 -75.13
N LEU A 868 -0.34 -51.77 -75.66
CA LEU A 868 -0.64 -53.15 -75.27
C LEU A 868 0.50 -53.75 -74.42
N PRO A 869 0.21 -54.45 -73.31
CA PRO A 869 1.23 -55.14 -72.54
C PRO A 869 1.77 -56.34 -73.33
N VAL A 870 3.07 -56.35 -73.62
CA VAL A 870 3.76 -57.40 -74.39
C VAL A 870 4.54 -58.39 -73.52
N ALA A 871 4.96 -57.96 -72.33
CA ALA A 871 5.59 -58.83 -71.32
C ALA A 871 5.37 -58.28 -69.91
N GLN A 872 5.41 -59.17 -68.91
CA GLN A 872 5.51 -58.80 -67.50
C GLN A 872 6.47 -59.77 -66.83
N TYR A 873 7.46 -59.24 -66.12
CA TYR A 873 8.38 -59.99 -65.27
C TYR A 873 8.27 -59.54 -63.81
N ARG A 874 8.75 -60.39 -62.90
CA ARG A 874 8.76 -60.21 -61.46
C ARG A 874 10.04 -60.77 -60.87
N ALA A 875 10.61 -60.03 -59.92
CA ALA A 875 11.62 -60.53 -59.00
C ALA A 875 11.24 -60.18 -57.55
N ASP A 876 11.39 -61.13 -56.64
CA ASP A 876 11.22 -60.91 -55.20
C ASP A 876 12.57 -61.00 -54.48
N PHE A 877 12.81 -60.04 -53.58
CA PHE A 877 14.03 -59.92 -52.80
C PHE A 877 13.71 -59.85 -51.31
N GLU A 878 14.45 -60.59 -50.49
CA GLU A 878 14.38 -60.47 -49.04
C GLU A 878 15.56 -59.63 -48.54
N PHE A 879 15.25 -58.68 -47.65
CA PHE A 879 16.18 -57.76 -47.03
C PHE A 879 16.26 -58.03 -45.53
N ALA A 880 17.48 -58.19 -45.03
CA ALA A 880 17.79 -58.03 -43.61
C ALA A 880 18.49 -56.69 -43.42
N PHE A 881 17.88 -55.78 -42.65
CA PHE A 881 18.38 -54.44 -42.38
C PHE A 881 18.61 -54.27 -40.88
N GLN A 882 19.81 -53.83 -40.53
CA GLN A 882 20.18 -53.53 -39.15
C GLN A 882 20.46 -52.04 -39.02
N VAL A 883 20.00 -51.44 -37.92
CA VAL A 883 20.35 -50.08 -37.49
C VAL A 883 20.91 -50.15 -36.09
N LYS A 884 22.06 -49.51 -35.85
CA LYS A 884 22.71 -49.43 -34.54
C LYS A 884 23.09 -48.00 -34.22
N THR A 885 22.71 -47.55 -33.03
CA THR A 885 22.96 -46.20 -32.53
C THR A 885 23.82 -46.26 -31.28
N ASP A 886 24.61 -45.23 -31.04
CA ASP A 886 25.41 -45.10 -29.82
C ASP A 886 24.73 -44.16 -28.80
N PRO A 887 24.37 -44.61 -27.60
CA PRO A 887 23.78 -43.73 -26.57
C PRO A 887 24.78 -42.71 -26.00
N LEU A 888 26.07 -42.78 -26.36
CA LEU A 888 27.14 -41.88 -25.92
C LEU A 888 27.85 -41.16 -27.08
N SER A 889 27.38 -41.29 -28.33
CA SER A 889 27.92 -40.52 -29.46
C SER A 889 26.89 -40.25 -30.56
N GLY A 890 27.29 -39.51 -31.59
CA GLY A 890 26.44 -39.24 -32.75
C GLY A 890 26.42 -40.34 -33.81
N ASP A 891 27.06 -41.49 -33.56
CA ASP A 891 27.25 -42.52 -34.58
C ASP A 891 25.99 -43.37 -34.80
N ILE A 892 25.61 -43.51 -36.08
CA ILE A 892 24.45 -44.27 -36.54
C ILE A 892 24.92 -45.21 -37.66
N LYS A 893 25.06 -46.49 -37.34
CA LYS A 893 25.56 -47.53 -38.26
C LYS A 893 24.41 -48.29 -38.87
N THR A 894 24.53 -48.62 -40.15
CA THR A 894 23.57 -49.48 -40.85
C THR A 894 24.28 -50.61 -41.58
N TRP A 895 23.62 -51.77 -41.63
CA TRP A 895 24.05 -52.96 -42.37
C TRP A 895 22.85 -53.52 -43.11
N ILE A 896 23.08 -54.02 -44.31
CA ILE A 896 22.05 -54.55 -45.19
C ILE A 896 22.53 -55.86 -45.83
N GLU A 897 21.66 -56.85 -45.89
CA GLU A 897 21.83 -58.06 -46.70
C GLU A 897 20.62 -58.20 -47.63
N ILE A 898 20.90 -58.37 -48.92
CA ILE A 898 19.93 -58.49 -50.01
C ILE A 898 20.05 -59.90 -50.61
N ARG A 899 18.91 -60.58 -50.79
CA ARG A 899 18.86 -61.93 -51.39
C ARG A 899 17.69 -62.04 -52.36
N GLN A 900 17.94 -62.51 -53.58
CA GLN A 900 16.86 -62.88 -54.50
C GLN A 900 16.21 -64.21 -54.06
N ILE A 901 14.88 -64.18 -53.92
CA ILE A 901 14.06 -65.32 -53.52
C ILE A 901 13.33 -65.91 -54.73
N TYR A 902 12.86 -65.06 -55.65
CA TYR A 902 12.17 -65.43 -56.88
C TYR A 902 12.62 -64.52 -58.03
N SER A 903 12.67 -65.04 -59.25
CA SER A 903 12.75 -64.27 -60.49
C SER A 903 12.11 -65.06 -61.63
N ASP A 904 11.42 -64.39 -62.54
CA ASP A 904 10.99 -64.94 -63.84
C ASP A 904 11.52 -64.12 -65.04
N PHE A 905 12.45 -63.18 -64.79
CA PHE A 905 13.15 -62.46 -65.84
C PHE A 905 13.98 -63.42 -66.73
N PRO A 906 14.23 -63.06 -68.02
CA PRO A 906 15.11 -63.82 -68.90
C PRO A 906 16.52 -64.03 -68.31
N GLY A 907 17.18 -65.13 -68.68
CA GLY A 907 18.50 -65.52 -68.17
C GLY A 907 19.70 -64.65 -68.60
N ASP A 908 19.47 -63.34 -68.74
CA ASP A 908 20.51 -62.34 -68.96
C ASP A 908 21.36 -62.16 -67.69
N GLU A 909 22.62 -61.72 -67.84
CA GLU A 909 23.51 -61.47 -66.71
C GLU A 909 23.09 -60.25 -65.88
N ARG A 910 22.35 -59.30 -66.48
CA ARG A 910 21.90 -58.04 -65.86
C ARG A 910 20.38 -57.90 -65.87
N ALA A 911 19.69 -58.99 -65.57
CA ALA A 911 18.24 -59.04 -65.56
C ALA A 911 17.58 -58.12 -64.51
N VAL A 912 18.19 -57.99 -63.32
CA VAL A 912 17.77 -57.01 -62.30
C VAL A 912 18.99 -56.41 -61.63
N LEU A 913 19.09 -55.08 -61.61
CA LEU A 913 20.19 -54.33 -61.01
C LEU A 913 19.69 -53.43 -59.88
N LEU A 914 20.50 -53.35 -58.81
CA LEU A 914 20.40 -52.37 -57.73
C LEU A 914 21.70 -51.55 -57.56
N GLY A 915 22.68 -51.70 -58.47
CA GLY A 915 23.92 -50.92 -58.42
C GLY A 915 24.99 -51.45 -59.37
N ASP A 916 25.13 -50.83 -60.53
CA ASP A 916 26.14 -51.17 -61.55
C ASP A 916 27.36 -50.21 -61.53
N GLY A 917 27.29 -49.15 -60.73
CA GLY A 917 28.26 -48.04 -60.69
C GLY A 917 27.79 -46.76 -61.40
N GLY A 918 26.66 -46.80 -62.11
CA GLY A 918 26.02 -45.65 -62.74
C GLY A 918 25.28 -44.73 -61.76
N GLN A 919 24.50 -43.78 -62.30
CA GLN A 919 23.60 -42.93 -61.52
C GLN A 919 22.17 -43.51 -61.40
N ASP A 920 21.81 -44.45 -62.28
CA ASP A 920 20.43 -44.87 -62.51
C ASP A 920 20.02 -46.15 -61.77
N ALA A 921 20.99 -46.93 -61.27
CA ALA A 921 20.76 -48.08 -60.39
C ALA A 921 21.54 -47.88 -59.08
N PHE A 922 20.85 -47.90 -57.93
CA PHE A 922 21.50 -47.73 -56.63
C PHE A 922 20.71 -48.35 -55.46
N ILE A 923 21.42 -48.60 -54.35
CA ILE A 923 20.86 -48.91 -53.04
C ILE A 923 21.75 -48.24 -51.98
N ASP A 924 21.18 -47.25 -51.30
CA ASP A 924 21.88 -46.38 -50.35
C ASP A 924 21.21 -46.39 -48.98
N SER A 925 21.99 -46.14 -47.93
CA SER A 925 21.45 -45.84 -46.61
C SER A 925 21.21 -44.34 -46.53
N MET A 926 19.99 -43.90 -46.23
CA MET A 926 19.64 -42.48 -46.19
C MET A 926 19.17 -42.07 -44.80
N CYS A 927 19.80 -41.01 -44.29
CA CYS A 927 19.47 -40.36 -43.03
C CYS A 927 18.72 -39.07 -43.37
N PHE A 928 17.39 -39.09 -43.24
CA PHE A 928 16.51 -38.05 -43.77
C PHE A 928 16.26 -36.92 -42.76
N SER A 929 17.33 -36.19 -42.43
CA SER A 929 17.26 -35.02 -41.56
C SER A 929 18.43 -34.07 -41.87
N ASP A 930 18.20 -32.77 -41.74
CA ASP A 930 19.27 -31.78 -41.68
C ASP A 930 20.13 -31.93 -40.40
N GLY A 931 19.76 -32.85 -39.51
CA GLY A 931 20.60 -33.36 -38.41
C GLY A 931 21.71 -34.34 -38.84
N CYS A 932 21.67 -34.89 -40.04
CA CYS A 932 22.70 -35.83 -40.50
C CYS A 932 23.93 -35.07 -41.05
N GLU A 933 25.10 -35.70 -40.99
CA GLU A 933 26.35 -35.16 -41.55
C GLU A 933 26.22 -34.98 -43.08
N GLY A 934 26.43 -33.74 -43.54
CA GLY A 934 26.20 -33.35 -44.94
C GLY A 934 24.76 -32.93 -45.25
N GLY A 935 23.87 -32.86 -44.26
CA GLY A 935 22.44 -32.59 -44.44
C GLY A 935 21.66 -33.89 -44.67
N SER A 936 20.47 -33.80 -45.29
CA SER A 936 19.65 -34.97 -45.64
C SER A 936 20.26 -35.75 -46.81
N GLY A 937 21.34 -36.49 -46.52
CA GLY A 937 22.18 -37.18 -47.50
C GLY A 937 21.98 -38.69 -47.50
N ALA A 938 21.90 -39.25 -48.70
CA ALA A 938 22.15 -40.67 -48.91
C ALA A 938 23.66 -40.94 -48.76
N LYS A 939 24.00 -42.03 -48.08
CA LYS A 939 25.36 -42.59 -48.00
C LYS A 939 25.31 -43.92 -48.73
N LYS A 940 26.17 -44.08 -49.74
CA LYS A 940 26.37 -45.37 -50.41
C LYS A 940 26.73 -46.43 -49.36
N PHE A 941 26.06 -47.58 -49.44
CA PHE A 941 26.54 -48.76 -48.73
C PHE A 941 27.83 -49.23 -49.40
N ASP A 942 28.85 -49.51 -48.59
CA ASP A 942 30.06 -50.20 -49.03
C ASP A 942 29.70 -51.69 -49.20
N PHE A 943 29.41 -52.10 -50.44
CA PHE A 943 28.96 -53.44 -50.81
C PHE A 943 30.14 -54.33 -51.22
N PHE A 944 30.12 -55.57 -50.73
CA PHE A 944 31.20 -56.54 -50.91
C PHE A 944 30.87 -57.63 -51.96
N SER A 945 29.79 -57.45 -52.70
CA SER A 945 29.36 -58.33 -53.79
C SER A 945 28.62 -57.49 -54.82
N ASP A 946 28.45 -58.05 -56.02
CA ASP A 946 27.69 -57.41 -57.09
C ASP A 946 26.25 -57.10 -56.65
N LEU A 947 25.63 -56.12 -57.30
CA LEU A 947 24.22 -55.75 -57.16
C LEU A 947 23.46 -55.97 -58.48
N SER A 948 24.03 -56.73 -59.42
CA SER A 948 23.32 -57.32 -60.55
C SER A 948 22.98 -58.78 -60.26
N TRP A 949 21.74 -59.20 -60.56
CA TRP A 949 21.28 -60.59 -60.45
C TRP A 949 20.89 -61.11 -61.82
N LYS A 950 21.39 -62.30 -62.16
CA LYS A 950 20.99 -63.00 -63.39
C LYS A 950 19.55 -63.50 -63.30
N GLY A 951 18.82 -63.41 -64.39
CA GLY A 951 17.46 -63.93 -64.45
C GLY A 951 17.41 -65.46 -64.57
N GLY A 952 16.21 -66.02 -64.61
CA GLY A 952 15.98 -67.46 -64.59
C GLY A 952 14.50 -67.79 -64.51
N GLY A 953 14.11 -69.00 -64.90
CA GLY A 953 12.71 -69.41 -64.93
C GLY A 953 12.22 -70.01 -63.60
N GLY A 954 11.37 -69.28 -62.86
CA GLY A 954 10.50 -69.84 -61.83
C GLY A 954 11.03 -69.74 -60.39
N TRP A 955 10.64 -70.69 -59.53
CA TRP A 955 10.90 -70.61 -58.07
C TRP A 955 12.35 -70.86 -57.64
N ASN A 956 13.29 -71.00 -58.58
CA ASN A 956 14.68 -71.32 -58.31
C ASN A 956 15.56 -70.41 -59.17
N PRO A 957 15.88 -69.18 -58.70
CA PRO A 957 16.65 -68.22 -59.50
C PRO A 957 18.05 -68.79 -59.80
N VAL A 958 18.52 -68.54 -61.03
CA VAL A 958 19.84 -69.01 -61.51
C VAL A 958 20.96 -68.35 -60.72
N ASP A 959 20.76 -67.08 -60.34
CA ASP A 959 21.61 -66.37 -59.40
C ASP A 959 20.98 -66.33 -58.00
N ALA A 960 21.65 -66.95 -57.04
CA ALA A 960 21.25 -67.00 -55.65
C ALA A 960 22.28 -66.36 -54.70
N HIS A 961 23.18 -65.51 -55.22
CA HIS A 961 24.16 -64.81 -54.40
C HIS A 961 23.47 -63.79 -53.46
N ALA A 962 24.23 -63.28 -52.50
CA ALA A 962 23.77 -62.29 -51.54
C ALA A 962 24.69 -61.09 -51.48
N ALA A 963 24.12 -59.90 -51.61
CA ALA A 963 24.85 -58.65 -51.47
C ALA A 963 24.75 -58.16 -50.03
N THR A 964 25.90 -57.97 -49.38
CA THR A 964 26.01 -57.43 -48.02
C THR A 964 26.77 -56.11 -48.07
N GLY A 965 26.23 -55.07 -47.41
CA GLY A 965 26.87 -53.77 -47.34
C GLY A 965 26.69 -53.05 -46.01
N THR A 966 27.58 -52.10 -45.73
CA THR A 966 27.53 -51.25 -44.53
C THR A 966 27.60 -49.78 -44.88
N ALA A 967 26.87 -48.95 -44.14
CA ALA A 967 26.99 -47.50 -44.23
C ALA A 967 27.03 -46.89 -42.83
N ASN A 968 27.75 -45.77 -42.69
CA ASN A 968 27.83 -45.04 -41.44
C ASN A 968 27.30 -43.62 -41.65
N HIS A 969 26.31 -43.27 -40.85
CA HIS A 969 25.80 -41.92 -40.68
C HIS A 969 26.32 -41.34 -39.37
N LYS A 970 26.41 -40.02 -39.30
CA LYS A 970 26.75 -39.31 -38.08
C LYS A 970 25.80 -38.16 -37.88
N TRP A 971 25.32 -37.98 -36.66
CA TRP A 971 24.59 -36.79 -36.25
C TRP A 971 25.55 -35.59 -36.18
N ASN A 972 25.22 -34.51 -36.88
CA ASN A 972 26.02 -33.29 -36.95
C ASN A 972 25.94 -32.41 -35.69
N GLY A 973 25.27 -32.88 -34.64
CA GLY A 973 25.10 -32.14 -33.39
C GLY A 973 24.02 -31.06 -33.41
N SER A 974 23.25 -30.88 -34.50
CA SER A 974 22.12 -29.95 -34.51
C SER A 974 20.90 -30.51 -33.77
N VAL A 975 20.15 -29.62 -33.12
CA VAL A 975 18.90 -29.90 -32.40
C VAL A 975 17.83 -28.93 -32.88
N ASN A 976 16.55 -29.17 -32.55
CA ASN A 976 15.45 -28.32 -33.02
C ASN A 976 15.64 -26.83 -32.64
N LYS A 977 16.18 -26.54 -31.45
CA LYS A 977 16.56 -25.19 -31.01
C LYS A 977 17.67 -25.25 -29.96
N ALA A 978 18.93 -25.01 -30.38
CA ALA A 978 20.10 -25.15 -29.52
C ALA A 978 20.14 -24.19 -28.30
N THR A 979 19.41 -23.07 -28.35
CA THR A 979 19.25 -22.11 -27.25
C THR A 979 17.98 -22.35 -26.41
N GLY A 980 17.20 -23.38 -26.73
CA GLY A 980 16.04 -23.77 -25.93
C GLY A 980 16.44 -24.60 -24.71
N ALA A 981 15.55 -24.68 -23.74
CA ALA A 981 15.77 -25.41 -22.49
C ALA A 981 14.99 -26.74 -22.41
N ARG A 982 14.04 -26.97 -23.32
CA ARG A 982 13.15 -28.13 -23.28
C ARG A 982 13.76 -29.33 -23.99
N ASP A 983 13.33 -30.52 -23.60
CA ASP A 983 13.76 -31.79 -24.19
C ASP A 983 13.49 -31.84 -25.70
N ILE A 984 12.36 -31.27 -26.15
CA ILE A 984 12.02 -31.12 -27.57
C ILE A 984 12.90 -30.08 -28.30
N ASP A 985 13.40 -29.06 -27.59
CA ASP A 985 14.31 -28.06 -28.16
C ASP A 985 15.73 -28.67 -28.34
N LEU A 986 16.15 -29.49 -27.37
CA LEU A 986 17.49 -30.10 -27.25
C LEU A 986 17.61 -31.51 -27.85
N SER A 987 16.63 -31.93 -28.65
CA SER A 987 16.66 -33.18 -29.40
C SER A 987 16.34 -32.96 -30.89
N LYS A 988 16.58 -34.00 -31.70
CA LYS A 988 16.23 -34.04 -33.13
C LYS A 988 15.92 -35.47 -33.55
N THR A 989 14.96 -35.62 -34.45
CA THR A 989 14.65 -36.92 -35.08
C THR A 989 15.37 -37.01 -36.43
N LEU A 990 15.97 -38.17 -36.68
CA LEU A 990 16.72 -38.53 -37.88
C LEU A 990 16.16 -39.87 -38.38
N PRO A 991 15.13 -39.86 -39.24
CA PRO A 991 14.62 -41.08 -39.85
C PRO A 991 15.69 -41.74 -40.73
N VAL A 992 15.97 -43.01 -40.47
CA VAL A 992 16.93 -43.84 -41.20
C VAL A 992 16.16 -44.90 -41.99
N TRP A 993 16.36 -44.92 -43.30
CA TRP A 993 15.83 -45.94 -44.20
C TRP A 993 16.92 -46.37 -45.19
N PHE A 994 16.76 -47.53 -45.82
CA PHE A 994 17.40 -47.79 -47.11
C PHE A 994 16.49 -47.31 -48.25
N VAL A 995 17.10 -46.67 -49.23
CA VAL A 995 16.50 -46.14 -50.46
C VAL A 995 17.19 -46.79 -51.65
N GLY A 996 16.48 -47.02 -52.73
CA GLY A 996 17.12 -47.57 -53.92
C GLY A 996 16.30 -47.37 -55.17
N HIS A 997 16.81 -47.91 -56.26
CA HIS A 997 16.30 -47.72 -57.60
C HIS A 997 16.67 -48.98 -58.39
N PHE A 998 15.66 -49.72 -58.84
CA PHE A 998 15.87 -50.89 -59.68
C PHE A 998 16.05 -50.47 -61.13
N VAL A 999 16.93 -51.16 -61.85
CA VAL A 999 16.99 -51.16 -63.32
C VAL A 999 16.96 -52.61 -63.79
N SER A 1000 16.58 -52.83 -65.05
CA SER A 1000 16.70 -54.09 -65.77
C SER A 1000 17.29 -53.74 -67.13
N GLU A 1001 18.30 -54.47 -67.60
CA GLU A 1001 18.80 -54.40 -69.00
C GLU A 1001 18.11 -55.45 -69.91
N SER A 1002 17.20 -56.26 -69.34
CA SER A 1002 16.36 -57.19 -70.10
C SER A 1002 15.23 -56.47 -70.84
N GLY A 1003 15.07 -56.74 -72.14
CA GLY A 1003 13.95 -56.27 -72.96
C GLY A 1003 12.78 -57.27 -73.07
N PRO A 1004 11.69 -56.89 -73.77
CA PRO A 1004 10.59 -57.81 -74.06
C PRO A 1004 11.01 -58.90 -75.07
N PRO A 1005 10.36 -60.10 -75.07
CA PRO A 1005 10.76 -61.24 -75.91
C PRO A 1005 10.72 -61.00 -77.42
N ASP A 1006 9.96 -60.00 -77.87
CA ASP A 1006 9.81 -59.62 -79.29
C ASP A 1006 10.86 -58.61 -79.77
N GLY A 1007 11.72 -58.12 -78.86
CA GLY A 1007 12.73 -57.10 -79.14
C GLY A 1007 12.17 -55.70 -79.40
N LYS A 1008 10.89 -55.43 -79.09
CA LYS A 1008 10.22 -54.15 -79.38
C LYS A 1008 9.87 -53.39 -78.10
N GLY A 1009 10.87 -52.74 -77.52
CA GLY A 1009 10.74 -51.86 -76.38
C GLY A 1009 12.12 -51.46 -75.87
N ASP A 1010 12.17 -50.47 -74.99
CA ASP A 1010 13.41 -50.10 -74.33
C ASP A 1010 13.91 -51.26 -73.46
N LYS A 1011 15.22 -51.52 -73.55
CA LYS A 1011 15.88 -52.56 -72.76
C LYS A 1011 16.15 -52.11 -71.33
N ASP A 1012 16.37 -50.81 -71.17
CA ASP A 1012 16.70 -50.15 -69.90
C ASP A 1012 15.45 -49.39 -69.44
N ILE A 1013 14.91 -49.74 -68.27
CA ILE A 1013 13.71 -49.08 -67.71
C ILE A 1013 14.00 -48.53 -66.32
N ASP A 1014 13.79 -47.22 -66.18
CA ASP A 1014 13.81 -46.47 -64.93
C ASP A 1014 12.55 -46.75 -64.10
N THR A 1015 12.74 -47.43 -62.96
CA THR A 1015 11.65 -47.81 -62.03
C THR A 1015 11.26 -46.70 -61.03
N GLY A 1016 12.00 -45.60 -61.00
CA GLY A 1016 11.96 -44.54 -60.01
C GLY A 1016 12.54 -44.90 -58.63
N PRO A 1017 12.95 -43.91 -57.82
CA PRO A 1017 13.47 -44.15 -56.48
C PRO A 1017 12.37 -44.62 -55.52
N TRP A 1018 12.61 -45.74 -54.85
CA TRP A 1018 11.77 -46.33 -53.82
C TRP A 1018 12.46 -46.27 -52.44
N ARG A 1019 11.68 -46.48 -51.36
CA ARG A 1019 12.23 -46.48 -49.99
C ARG A 1019 11.53 -47.44 -49.04
N SER A 1020 12.30 -47.99 -48.12
CA SER A 1020 11.79 -48.74 -46.97
C SER A 1020 11.00 -47.86 -45.98
N PRO A 1021 10.19 -48.47 -45.11
CA PRO A 1021 9.79 -47.90 -43.82
C PRO A 1021 10.99 -47.44 -42.99
N GLY A 1022 10.98 -46.17 -42.58
CA GLY A 1022 12.09 -45.56 -41.85
C GLY A 1022 12.06 -45.85 -40.35
N VAL A 1023 13.22 -46.23 -39.81
CA VAL A 1023 13.50 -46.32 -38.38
C VAL A 1023 13.77 -44.92 -37.88
N GLU A 1024 12.96 -44.41 -36.95
CA GLU A 1024 13.26 -43.15 -36.28
C GLU A 1024 14.49 -43.35 -35.40
N VAL A 1025 15.55 -42.56 -35.59
CA VAL A 1025 16.60 -42.35 -34.60
C VAL A 1025 16.33 -40.99 -33.96
N ARG A 1026 16.48 -40.87 -32.65
CA ARG A 1026 16.53 -39.56 -31.97
C ARG A 1026 17.90 -39.36 -31.35
N CYS A 1027 18.52 -38.22 -31.65
CA CYS A 1027 19.72 -37.77 -30.95
C CYS A 1027 19.41 -36.56 -30.07
N ASP A 1028 20.06 -36.46 -28.91
CA ASP A 1028 19.76 -35.44 -27.90
C ASP A 1028 21.00 -34.91 -27.16
N LYS A 1029 20.89 -33.67 -26.67
CA LYS A 1029 21.84 -33.01 -25.74
C LYS A 1029 21.25 -32.81 -24.34
N VAL A 1030 20.28 -33.63 -23.94
CA VAL A 1030 19.54 -33.43 -22.69
C VAL A 1030 20.40 -33.86 -21.51
N ALA A 1031 20.85 -32.89 -20.71
CA ALA A 1031 21.88 -33.10 -19.67
C ALA A 1031 21.55 -34.16 -18.61
N SER A 1032 20.26 -34.49 -18.37
CA SER A 1032 19.92 -35.61 -17.45
C SER A 1032 20.33 -36.97 -17.98
N ASN A 1033 20.56 -37.10 -19.28
CA ASN A 1033 20.99 -38.33 -19.93
C ASN A 1033 22.51 -38.51 -19.84
N GLY A 1034 23.22 -37.58 -19.18
CA GLY A 1034 24.67 -37.56 -19.03
C GLY A 1034 25.32 -36.37 -19.73
N ALA A 1035 26.63 -36.22 -19.53
CA ALA A 1035 27.41 -35.13 -20.14
C ALA A 1035 27.58 -35.31 -21.66
N THR A 1036 27.52 -36.55 -22.17
CA THR A 1036 27.76 -36.84 -23.58
C THR A 1036 26.44 -36.86 -24.37
N PRO A 1037 26.33 -36.06 -25.46
CA PRO A 1037 25.27 -36.19 -26.44
C PRO A 1037 25.25 -37.60 -27.07
N GLY A 1038 24.07 -38.12 -27.40
CA GLY A 1038 23.93 -39.48 -27.89
C GLY A 1038 22.63 -39.74 -28.65
N CYS A 1039 22.53 -40.91 -29.27
CA CYS A 1039 21.39 -41.32 -30.10
C CYS A 1039 20.72 -42.60 -29.58
N VAL A 1040 19.39 -42.70 -29.72
CA VAL A 1040 18.55 -43.84 -29.33
C VAL A 1040 17.40 -44.05 -30.32
N LEU A 1041 16.72 -45.19 -30.21
CA LEU A 1041 15.53 -45.57 -30.97
C LEU A 1041 14.25 -45.31 -30.12
N PRO A 1042 13.52 -44.19 -30.31
CA PRO A 1042 12.38 -43.81 -29.47
C PRO A 1042 11.19 -44.77 -29.54
N GLN A 1043 11.09 -45.61 -30.58
CA GLN A 1043 10.03 -46.62 -30.72
C GLN A 1043 10.22 -47.82 -29.77
N TYR A 1044 11.40 -47.97 -29.17
CA TYR A 1044 11.60 -48.89 -28.05
C TYR A 1044 11.02 -48.29 -26.78
N PHE A 1045 10.05 -48.96 -26.16
CA PHE A 1045 9.49 -48.59 -24.86
C PHE A 1045 10.24 -49.38 -23.77
N PRO A 1046 11.14 -48.74 -22.99
CA PRO A 1046 11.86 -49.43 -21.92
C PRO A 1046 10.94 -49.81 -20.76
N GLU A 1047 11.27 -50.89 -20.06
CA GLU A 1047 10.53 -51.40 -18.90
C GLU A 1047 11.20 -50.97 -17.60
N TYR A 1048 10.51 -50.18 -16.77
CA TYR A 1048 10.98 -49.84 -15.43
C TYR A 1048 10.58 -50.92 -14.43
N LYS A 1049 11.57 -51.49 -13.74
CA LYS A 1049 11.36 -52.50 -12.69
C LYS A 1049 11.42 -51.88 -11.30
N PHE A 1050 10.38 -52.13 -10.51
CA PHE A 1050 10.37 -51.83 -9.08
C PHE A 1050 11.28 -52.77 -8.29
N ASN A 1051 11.83 -52.29 -7.17
CA ASN A 1051 12.43 -53.17 -6.17
C ASN A 1051 11.32 -53.73 -5.26
N THR A 1052 10.50 -54.61 -5.81
CA THR A 1052 9.32 -55.23 -5.17
C THR A 1052 9.65 -55.90 -3.84
N ALA A 1053 10.85 -56.47 -3.71
CA ALA A 1053 11.30 -57.11 -2.49
C ALA A 1053 11.58 -56.09 -1.36
N LYS A 1054 12.16 -54.92 -1.67
CA LYS A 1054 12.44 -53.87 -0.67
C LYS A 1054 11.23 -52.95 -0.41
N TYR A 1055 10.31 -52.80 -1.37
CA TYR A 1055 9.17 -51.87 -1.28
C TYR A 1055 7.82 -52.54 -1.66
N PRO A 1056 7.37 -53.58 -0.92
CA PRO A 1056 6.19 -54.37 -1.30
C PRO A 1056 4.88 -53.57 -1.32
N ALA A 1057 4.66 -52.61 -0.42
CA ALA A 1057 3.42 -51.82 -0.40
C ALA A 1057 3.26 -50.92 -1.63
N ALA A 1058 4.33 -50.25 -2.08
CA ALA A 1058 4.31 -49.45 -3.31
C ALA A 1058 4.08 -50.34 -4.56
N ALA A 1059 4.69 -51.52 -4.59
CA ALA A 1059 4.45 -52.51 -5.63
C ALA A 1059 2.99 -52.99 -5.67
N ALA A 1060 2.41 -53.33 -4.51
CA ALA A 1060 1.02 -53.74 -4.39
C ALA A 1060 0.04 -52.64 -4.82
N HIS A 1061 0.33 -51.38 -4.46
CA HIS A 1061 -0.47 -50.23 -4.90
C HIS A 1061 -0.42 -50.06 -6.42
N ALA A 1062 0.76 -49.98 -7.02
CA ALA A 1062 0.89 -49.87 -8.47
C ALA A 1062 0.24 -51.05 -9.23
N TRP A 1063 0.44 -52.29 -8.75
CA TRP A 1063 -0.13 -53.49 -9.36
C TRP A 1063 -1.67 -53.52 -9.30
N LEU A 1064 -2.25 -53.18 -8.14
CA LEU A 1064 -3.71 -53.05 -7.95
C LEU A 1064 -4.31 -52.11 -9.00
N ILE A 1065 -3.72 -50.93 -9.18
CA ILE A 1065 -4.26 -49.94 -10.11
C ILE A 1065 -4.07 -50.39 -11.57
N GLN A 1066 -2.93 -50.96 -11.94
CA GLN A 1066 -2.71 -51.51 -13.30
C GLN A 1066 -3.76 -52.56 -13.70
N HIS A 1067 -4.15 -53.43 -12.76
CA HIS A 1067 -4.95 -54.62 -13.08
C HIS A 1067 -6.43 -54.52 -12.72
N LYS A 1068 -6.84 -53.58 -11.84
CA LYS A 1068 -8.21 -53.47 -11.34
C LYS A 1068 -8.86 -52.09 -11.49
N SER A 1069 -8.16 -51.08 -12.00
CA SER A 1069 -8.73 -49.74 -12.24
C SER A 1069 -9.07 -49.49 -13.73
N LYS A 1070 -9.62 -48.30 -14.04
CA LYS A 1070 -9.84 -47.81 -15.42
C LYS A 1070 -8.76 -46.84 -15.92
N VAL A 1071 -7.59 -46.79 -15.29
CA VAL A 1071 -6.43 -46.03 -15.80
C VAL A 1071 -6.13 -46.38 -17.26
N LYS A 1072 -6.01 -45.36 -18.12
CA LYS A 1072 -5.44 -45.48 -19.47
C LYS A 1072 -3.94 -45.19 -19.42
N GLY A 1073 -3.14 -45.97 -20.12
CA GLY A 1073 -1.67 -45.87 -20.13
C GLY A 1073 -1.05 -46.26 -18.79
N SER A 1074 -1.53 -47.36 -18.17
CA SER A 1074 -1.10 -47.79 -16.83
C SER A 1074 0.34 -48.34 -16.76
N GLY A 1075 1.01 -48.48 -17.89
CA GLY A 1075 2.36 -49.03 -18.01
C GLY A 1075 2.41 -50.56 -18.00
N LYS A 1076 1.28 -51.26 -17.87
CA LYS A 1076 1.24 -52.73 -17.73
C LYS A 1076 1.62 -53.53 -18.98
N SER A 1077 1.66 -52.88 -20.15
CA SER A 1077 2.04 -53.54 -21.41
C SER A 1077 2.47 -52.50 -22.46
N LEU A 1078 3.11 -52.98 -23.53
CA LEU A 1078 3.51 -52.15 -24.67
C LEU A 1078 2.32 -51.46 -25.39
N ALA A 1079 1.11 -52.02 -25.27
CA ALA A 1079 -0.12 -51.42 -25.81
C ALA A 1079 -0.76 -50.37 -24.86
N ASP A 1080 -0.32 -50.31 -23.60
CA ASP A 1080 -0.84 -49.43 -22.56
C ASP A 1080 0.30 -48.68 -21.80
N PRO A 1081 1.26 -48.03 -22.48
CA PRO A 1081 2.45 -47.48 -21.84
C PRO A 1081 2.20 -46.18 -21.06
N LEU A 1082 2.99 -45.96 -20.02
CA LEU A 1082 3.16 -44.64 -19.39
C LEU A 1082 3.96 -43.74 -20.34
N LYS A 1083 3.75 -42.42 -20.27
CA LYS A 1083 4.55 -41.42 -21.00
C LYS A 1083 5.24 -40.49 -20.01
N TYR A 1084 6.55 -40.35 -20.12
CA TYR A 1084 7.33 -39.59 -19.14
C TYR A 1084 7.05 -38.09 -19.19
N LEU A 1085 6.89 -37.50 -18.00
CA LEU A 1085 6.76 -36.06 -17.78
C LEU A 1085 7.97 -35.57 -16.94
N PRO A 1086 8.96 -34.89 -17.57
CA PRO A 1086 10.05 -34.23 -16.86
C PRO A 1086 9.57 -32.95 -16.16
N ARG A 1087 10.47 -32.27 -15.44
CA ARG A 1087 10.19 -31.00 -14.76
C ARG A 1087 9.75 -29.92 -15.78
N LYS A 1088 9.07 -28.87 -15.31
CA LYS A 1088 8.47 -27.82 -16.17
C LYS A 1088 9.47 -27.14 -17.11
N GLU A 1089 10.73 -27.02 -16.71
CA GLU A 1089 11.77 -26.39 -17.54
C GLU A 1089 12.08 -27.21 -18.79
N ARG A 1090 11.74 -28.51 -18.76
CA ARG A 1090 12.08 -29.51 -19.78
C ARG A 1090 10.90 -29.97 -20.63
N ASN A 1091 9.67 -29.97 -20.12
CA ASN A 1091 8.52 -30.45 -20.89
C ASN A 1091 7.92 -29.39 -21.82
N GLU A 1092 7.24 -29.83 -22.87
CA GLU A 1092 6.69 -29.00 -23.94
C GLU A 1092 5.75 -27.89 -23.42
N HIS A 1093 4.94 -28.21 -22.41
CA HIS A 1093 3.83 -27.37 -21.93
C HIS A 1093 4.15 -26.49 -20.70
N ALA A 1094 5.41 -26.51 -20.24
CA ALA A 1094 5.88 -25.87 -19.01
C ALA A 1094 5.06 -26.23 -17.75
N HIS A 1095 4.55 -27.47 -17.69
CA HIS A 1095 3.70 -27.93 -16.60
C HIS A 1095 4.53 -28.50 -15.45
N GLU A 1096 4.28 -28.06 -14.22
CA GLU A 1096 5.02 -28.54 -13.05
C GLU A 1096 4.45 -29.87 -12.56
N ARG A 1097 5.22 -30.95 -12.75
CA ARG A 1097 4.83 -32.28 -12.30
C ARG A 1097 4.63 -32.38 -10.79
N LYS A 1098 5.32 -31.60 -9.96
CA LYS A 1098 5.04 -31.53 -8.52
C LYS A 1098 3.61 -31.08 -8.22
N HIS A 1099 3.04 -30.17 -9.02
CA HIS A 1099 1.64 -29.75 -8.84
C HIS A 1099 0.67 -30.92 -9.05
N ASN A 1100 1.03 -31.93 -9.86
CA ASN A 1100 0.18 -33.11 -10.03
C ASN A 1100 -0.04 -33.81 -8.69
N ARG A 1101 1.06 -33.99 -7.95
CA ARG A 1101 1.04 -34.55 -6.62
C ARG A 1101 0.43 -33.57 -5.63
N ASP A 1102 1.08 -32.44 -5.41
CA ASP A 1102 0.86 -31.63 -4.21
C ASP A 1102 -0.43 -30.77 -4.27
N ARG A 1103 -1.04 -30.61 -5.46
CA ARG A 1103 -2.29 -29.84 -5.67
C ARG A 1103 -3.49 -30.67 -6.11
N VAL A 1104 -3.30 -31.92 -6.56
CA VAL A 1104 -4.40 -32.73 -7.11
C VAL A 1104 -4.48 -34.09 -6.44
N MET A 1105 -3.42 -34.89 -6.51
CA MET A 1105 -3.43 -36.24 -5.93
C MET A 1105 -3.37 -36.20 -4.42
N CYS A 1106 -2.38 -35.49 -3.87
CA CYS A 1106 -2.04 -35.39 -2.46
C CYS A 1106 -2.23 -33.97 -1.86
N PRO A 1107 -3.35 -33.28 -2.11
CA PRO A 1107 -3.54 -31.90 -1.69
C PRO A 1107 -3.65 -31.82 -0.16
N ARG A 1108 -2.72 -31.07 0.43
CA ARG A 1108 -2.80 -30.59 1.83
C ARG A 1108 -3.65 -29.32 1.95
N TYR A 1109 -3.80 -28.61 0.83
CA TYR A 1109 -4.48 -27.33 0.71
C TYR A 1109 -5.55 -27.41 -0.39
N THR A 1110 -6.55 -26.54 -0.35
CA THR A 1110 -7.35 -26.20 -1.54
C THR A 1110 -6.76 -24.96 -2.23
N GLY A 1111 -7.26 -24.56 -3.41
CA GLY A 1111 -6.74 -23.41 -4.17
C GLY A 1111 -7.50 -23.22 -5.48
N PRO A 1112 -7.96 -22.02 -5.85
CA PRO A 1112 -8.55 -21.77 -7.16
C PRO A 1112 -7.48 -21.91 -8.26
N ARG A 1113 -7.42 -23.09 -8.89
CA ARG A 1113 -6.59 -23.25 -10.08
C ARG A 1113 -7.16 -22.39 -11.21
N GLN A 1114 -6.29 -21.67 -11.93
CA GLN A 1114 -6.66 -21.00 -13.18
C GLN A 1114 -7.14 -21.96 -14.29
N ASP A 1115 -7.03 -23.28 -14.09
CA ASP A 1115 -7.52 -24.34 -14.99
C ASP A 1115 -8.79 -25.07 -14.47
N GLY A 1116 -9.39 -24.62 -13.36
CA GLY A 1116 -10.79 -24.90 -13.01
C GLY A 1116 -11.10 -26.01 -11.97
N TRP A 1117 -10.11 -26.61 -11.30
CA TRP A 1117 -10.36 -27.79 -10.44
C TRP A 1117 -9.82 -27.65 -9.00
N VAL A 1118 -10.71 -27.67 -8.00
CA VAL A 1118 -10.36 -27.62 -6.57
C VAL A 1118 -10.74 -28.94 -5.89
N PRO A 1119 -9.80 -29.74 -5.36
CA PRO A 1119 -10.15 -31.03 -4.75
C PRO A 1119 -10.99 -30.89 -3.46
N ALA A 1120 -12.27 -31.27 -3.53
CA ALA A 1120 -13.17 -31.28 -2.37
C ALA A 1120 -12.84 -32.38 -1.33
N LYS A 1121 -12.02 -33.39 -1.67
CA LYS A 1121 -11.59 -34.48 -0.76
C LYS A 1121 -10.06 -34.53 -0.63
N ARG A 1122 -9.54 -33.77 0.33
CA ARG A 1122 -8.10 -33.71 0.67
C ARG A 1122 -7.54 -35.06 1.10
N PHE A 1123 -6.22 -35.22 0.96
CA PHE A 1123 -5.52 -36.36 1.56
C PHE A 1123 -5.39 -36.11 3.07
N ASN A 1124 -5.94 -37.01 3.88
CA ASN A 1124 -5.69 -37.08 5.32
C ASN A 1124 -4.73 -38.25 5.59
N ALA A 1125 -3.69 -38.06 6.39
CA ALA A 1125 -2.75 -39.13 6.75
C ALA A 1125 -3.50 -40.23 7.53
N HIS A 1126 -3.32 -41.51 7.21
CA HIS A 1126 -3.99 -42.58 7.96
C HIS A 1126 -3.19 -42.94 9.22
N SER A 1127 -3.80 -42.84 10.41
CA SER A 1127 -3.11 -43.11 11.68
C SER A 1127 -2.58 -44.53 11.82
N TRP A 1128 -3.21 -45.51 11.16
CA TRP A 1128 -2.71 -46.90 11.09
C TRP A 1128 -1.66 -47.15 10.00
N THR A 1129 -1.24 -46.13 9.22
CA THR A 1129 -0.19 -46.31 8.22
C THR A 1129 1.07 -46.87 8.89
N TYR A 1130 1.57 -47.99 8.37
CA TYR A 1130 2.80 -48.57 8.87
C TYR A 1130 3.99 -47.74 8.39
N LEU A 1131 4.88 -47.44 9.33
CA LEU A 1131 6.10 -46.68 9.14
C LEU A 1131 7.28 -47.62 9.24
N HIS A 1132 8.29 -47.40 8.39
CA HIS A 1132 9.45 -48.29 8.23
C HIS A 1132 10.76 -47.61 8.67
N PRO A 1133 10.94 -47.33 9.98
CA PRO A 1133 12.18 -46.73 10.47
C PRO A 1133 13.44 -47.52 10.08
N GLU A 1134 13.32 -48.83 9.82
CA GLU A 1134 14.37 -49.74 9.36
C GLU A 1134 14.82 -49.55 7.90
N LEU A 1135 14.04 -48.87 7.05
CA LEU A 1135 14.46 -48.53 5.69
C LEU A 1135 15.39 -47.31 5.69
N ASP A 1136 16.33 -47.28 4.75
CA ASP A 1136 17.15 -46.09 4.47
C ASP A 1136 16.30 -45.01 3.77
N GLY A 1137 16.48 -43.73 4.12
CA GLY A 1137 15.76 -42.64 3.44
C GLY A 1137 15.64 -41.35 4.23
N PRO A 1138 14.74 -40.43 3.81
CA PRO A 1138 14.40 -39.23 4.56
C PRO A 1138 13.76 -39.56 5.93
N PRO A 1139 13.60 -38.57 6.83
CA PRO A 1139 12.86 -38.74 8.08
C PRO A 1139 11.50 -39.41 7.87
N GLU A 1140 11.22 -40.39 8.72
CA GLU A 1140 10.03 -41.22 8.60
C GLU A 1140 8.76 -40.38 8.77
N SER A 1141 7.79 -40.58 7.88
CA SER A 1141 6.55 -39.80 7.84
C SER A 1141 5.48 -40.54 7.05
N ILE A 1142 4.20 -40.25 7.34
CA ILE A 1142 3.09 -40.74 6.53
C ILE A 1142 3.06 -39.94 5.22
N SER A 1143 3.25 -40.62 4.10
CA SER A 1143 3.22 -40.04 2.76
C SER A 1143 1.98 -40.45 1.99
N CYS A 1144 1.50 -39.53 1.18
CA CYS A 1144 0.59 -39.81 0.10
C CYS A 1144 1.36 -40.32 -1.12
N ASP A 1145 1.10 -41.56 -1.51
CA ASP A 1145 1.58 -42.18 -2.75
C ASP A 1145 0.51 -42.15 -3.84
N GLU A 1146 0.94 -42.06 -5.10
CA GLU A 1146 0.07 -41.79 -6.24
C GLU A 1146 0.37 -42.70 -7.43
N PHE A 1147 -0.67 -43.21 -8.08
CA PHE A 1147 -0.52 -43.92 -9.34
C PHE A 1147 -1.66 -43.59 -10.32
N PRO A 1148 -1.38 -43.24 -11.59
CA PRO A 1148 -0.05 -43.06 -12.21
C PRO A 1148 0.79 -41.93 -11.61
N PHE A 1149 2.11 -42.13 -11.56
CA PHE A 1149 3.08 -41.23 -10.94
C PHE A 1149 2.99 -39.80 -11.46
N SER A 1150 3.22 -38.78 -10.62
CA SER A 1150 3.31 -37.38 -11.04
C SER A 1150 4.25 -37.12 -12.21
N SER A 1151 5.33 -37.90 -12.36
CA SER A 1151 6.24 -37.86 -13.52
C SER A 1151 5.70 -38.60 -14.77
N SER A 1152 4.38 -38.64 -14.96
CA SER A 1152 3.73 -39.18 -16.16
C SER A 1152 2.58 -38.29 -16.65
N TYR A 1153 2.34 -38.30 -17.97
CA TYR A 1153 1.15 -37.65 -18.57
C TYR A 1153 -0.17 -38.37 -18.23
N GLN A 1154 -0.09 -39.57 -17.67
CA GLN A 1154 -1.22 -40.33 -17.18
C GLN A 1154 -1.60 -39.97 -15.75
N SER A 1155 -0.80 -39.16 -15.04
CA SER A 1155 -1.15 -38.65 -13.72
C SER A 1155 -2.42 -37.79 -13.80
N PRO A 1156 -3.41 -37.98 -12.90
CA PRO A 1156 -4.64 -37.18 -12.90
C PRO A 1156 -4.43 -35.70 -12.60
N GLY A 1157 -3.25 -35.33 -12.12
CA GLY A 1157 -2.90 -33.94 -11.89
C GLY A 1157 -2.64 -33.11 -13.15
N VAL A 1158 -2.33 -33.77 -14.28
CA VAL A 1158 -2.04 -33.09 -15.56
C VAL A 1158 -3.36 -32.70 -16.24
N PRO A 1159 -3.62 -31.40 -16.53
CA PRO A 1159 -4.81 -30.99 -17.26
C PRO A 1159 -4.85 -31.56 -18.68
N ALA A 1160 -6.05 -31.82 -19.22
CA ALA A 1160 -6.24 -32.22 -20.62
C ALA A 1160 -5.59 -31.21 -21.60
N LEU A 1161 -5.74 -29.91 -21.34
CA LEU A 1161 -5.12 -28.80 -22.10
C LEU A 1161 -3.57 -28.78 -22.06
N LYS A 1162 -2.96 -29.60 -21.19
CA LYS A 1162 -1.51 -29.77 -21.03
C LYS A 1162 -1.06 -31.19 -21.42
N GLY A 1163 -1.89 -31.94 -22.16
CA GLY A 1163 -1.61 -33.29 -22.64
C GLY A 1163 -1.93 -34.41 -21.64
N GLY A 1164 -2.63 -34.12 -20.54
CA GLY A 1164 -3.03 -35.11 -19.54
C GLY A 1164 -4.04 -36.12 -20.07
N GLN A 1165 -3.84 -37.40 -19.73
CA GLN A 1165 -4.64 -38.52 -20.27
C GLN A 1165 -5.74 -39.04 -19.31
N ASN A 1166 -5.56 -38.90 -18.00
CA ASN A 1166 -6.54 -39.31 -16.98
C ASN A 1166 -6.87 -38.17 -15.99
N PRO A 1167 -7.11 -36.91 -16.43
CA PRO A 1167 -7.30 -35.78 -15.51
C PRO A 1167 -8.40 -36.06 -14.47
N ALA A 1168 -8.15 -35.71 -13.21
CA ALA A 1168 -9.13 -35.82 -12.14
C ALA A 1168 -10.21 -34.72 -12.24
N GLY A 1169 -11.40 -35.02 -11.72
CA GLY A 1169 -12.49 -34.08 -11.53
C GLY A 1169 -12.41 -33.31 -10.20
N ALA A 1170 -13.58 -32.91 -9.69
CA ALA A 1170 -13.72 -31.97 -8.58
C ALA A 1170 -13.29 -32.53 -7.20
N ASN A 1171 -13.06 -33.83 -7.04
CA ASN A 1171 -12.46 -34.36 -5.81
C ASN A 1171 -10.95 -34.61 -5.94
N GLY A 1172 -10.35 -34.33 -7.10
CA GLY A 1172 -8.93 -34.57 -7.36
C GLY A 1172 -8.55 -36.02 -7.11
N GLY A 1173 -7.47 -36.24 -6.36
CA GLY A 1173 -7.05 -37.56 -5.91
C GLY A 1173 -8.07 -38.29 -5.01
N GLY A 1174 -9.12 -37.62 -4.54
CA GLY A 1174 -10.24 -38.25 -3.84
C GLY A 1174 -11.23 -38.99 -4.75
N GLU A 1175 -10.99 -38.99 -6.06
CA GLU A 1175 -11.67 -39.83 -7.06
C GLU A 1175 -10.89 -41.12 -7.37
N CYS A 1176 -9.70 -41.28 -6.78
CA CYS A 1176 -8.87 -42.47 -6.93
C CYS A 1176 -9.31 -43.61 -6.00
N ILE A 1177 -8.86 -44.84 -6.28
CA ILE A 1177 -8.88 -45.93 -5.30
C ILE A 1177 -8.03 -45.49 -4.11
N GLN A 1178 -8.67 -45.33 -2.94
CA GLN A 1178 -8.00 -44.92 -1.70
C GLN A 1178 -7.50 -46.14 -0.96
N THR A 1179 -6.20 -46.22 -0.69
CA THR A 1179 -5.58 -47.32 0.06
C THR A 1179 -4.77 -46.85 1.25
N VAL A 1180 -4.47 -47.77 2.15
CA VAL A 1180 -3.53 -47.58 3.26
C VAL A 1180 -2.66 -48.82 3.38
N ALA A 1181 -1.33 -48.62 3.46
CA ALA A 1181 -0.41 -49.67 3.89
C ALA A 1181 -0.38 -49.65 5.43
N ALA A 1182 -1.05 -50.61 6.06
CA ALA A 1182 -1.33 -50.60 7.50
C ALA A 1182 -0.96 -51.93 8.17
N LYS A 1183 -0.69 -51.89 9.48
CA LYS A 1183 -0.68 -53.12 10.30
C LYS A 1183 -2.09 -53.49 10.71
N VAL A 1184 -2.43 -54.77 10.60
CA VAL A 1184 -3.66 -55.36 11.15
C VAL A 1184 -3.37 -56.08 12.48
N ASP A 1185 -4.40 -56.54 13.19
CA ASP A 1185 -4.33 -57.02 14.58
C ASP A 1185 -3.29 -58.14 14.84
N ASN A 1186 -2.99 -58.97 13.84
CA ASN A 1186 -1.98 -60.04 13.94
C ASN A 1186 -0.52 -59.54 13.78
N GLY A 1187 -0.32 -58.25 13.52
CA GLY A 1187 0.98 -57.61 13.31
C GLY A 1187 1.53 -57.65 11.87
N SER A 1188 0.88 -58.33 10.92
CA SER A 1188 1.29 -58.27 9.49
C SER A 1188 0.87 -56.96 8.84
N GLU A 1189 1.63 -56.55 7.83
CA GLU A 1189 1.34 -55.38 7.00
C GLU A 1189 0.43 -55.78 5.84
N HIS A 1190 -0.59 -54.97 5.55
CA HIS A 1190 -1.58 -55.19 4.51
C HIS A 1190 -1.77 -53.89 3.72
N LEU A 1191 -1.97 -53.99 2.41
CA LEU A 1191 -2.56 -52.91 1.63
C LEU A 1191 -4.08 -53.06 1.68
N LEU A 1192 -4.73 -52.18 2.43
CA LEU A 1192 -6.19 -52.12 2.61
C LEU A 1192 -6.79 -50.97 1.80
N ASP A 1193 -8.09 -50.98 1.49
CA ASP A 1193 -8.79 -49.74 1.10
C ASP A 1193 -9.15 -48.89 2.32
N ASP A 1194 -8.93 -47.57 2.23
CA ASP A 1194 -9.07 -46.64 3.36
C ASP A 1194 -10.56 -46.41 3.69
N THR A 1195 -11.01 -46.88 4.86
CA THR A 1195 -12.42 -46.85 5.27
C THR A 1195 -12.94 -45.45 5.59
N ARG A 1196 -12.05 -44.45 5.71
CA ARG A 1196 -12.43 -43.03 5.84
C ARG A 1196 -12.94 -42.45 4.52
N TYR A 1197 -12.75 -43.15 3.41
CA TYR A 1197 -13.31 -42.81 2.11
C TYR A 1197 -14.37 -43.83 1.66
N ASP A 1198 -14.99 -43.54 0.52
CA ASP A 1198 -16.01 -44.39 -0.09
C ASP A 1198 -15.36 -45.69 -0.59
N ALA A 1199 -16.04 -46.83 -0.44
CA ALA A 1199 -15.50 -48.12 -0.85
C ALA A 1199 -15.24 -48.16 -2.37
N PRO A 1200 -14.11 -48.71 -2.84
CA PRO A 1200 -13.74 -48.64 -4.24
C PRO A 1200 -14.79 -49.30 -5.13
N THR A 1201 -15.02 -48.66 -6.28
CA THR A 1201 -15.92 -49.13 -7.33
C THR A 1201 -15.17 -49.87 -8.43
N PHE A 1202 -13.83 -49.75 -8.46
CA PHE A 1202 -12.93 -50.23 -9.52
C PHE A 1202 -13.16 -49.54 -10.88
N ASN A 1203 -13.91 -48.43 -10.89
CA ASN A 1203 -14.09 -47.55 -12.06
C ASN A 1203 -13.19 -46.31 -12.02
N GLU A 1204 -12.46 -46.11 -10.93
CA GLU A 1204 -11.56 -44.97 -10.72
C GLU A 1204 -10.42 -44.97 -11.74
N ASN A 1205 -9.95 -43.79 -12.10
CA ASN A 1205 -8.89 -43.58 -13.11
C ASN A 1205 -7.50 -43.36 -12.48
N CYS A 1206 -7.32 -43.76 -11.22
CA CYS A 1206 -6.08 -43.62 -10.44
C CYS A 1206 -6.16 -44.36 -9.09
N GLY A 1207 -5.02 -44.43 -8.40
CA GLY A 1207 -4.90 -44.83 -6.99
C GLY A 1207 -4.17 -43.78 -6.15
N ARG A 1208 -4.58 -43.65 -4.89
CA ARG A 1208 -3.93 -42.82 -3.88
C ARG A 1208 -3.78 -43.61 -2.58
N SER A 1209 -2.57 -43.68 -2.03
CA SER A 1209 -2.28 -44.50 -0.83
C SER A 1209 -1.71 -43.68 0.32
N SER A 1210 -2.05 -44.05 1.56
CA SER A 1210 -1.36 -43.60 2.77
C SER A 1210 -0.34 -44.66 3.20
N MET A 1211 0.96 -44.39 2.98
CA MET A 1211 2.05 -45.33 3.25
C MET A 1211 3.31 -44.62 3.79
N SER A 1212 4.32 -45.37 4.25
CA SER A 1212 5.62 -44.79 4.64
C SER A 1212 6.24 -43.92 3.54
N GLY A 1213 6.76 -42.76 3.92
CA GLY A 1213 7.51 -41.87 3.05
C GLY A 1213 8.78 -42.49 2.47
N LYS A 1214 9.42 -43.42 3.19
CA LYS A 1214 10.57 -44.16 2.67
C LYS A 1214 10.17 -45.22 1.65
N VAL A 1215 9.03 -45.89 1.83
CA VAL A 1215 8.52 -46.87 0.85
C VAL A 1215 8.13 -46.17 -0.46
N ASN A 1216 7.36 -45.08 -0.38
CA ASN A 1216 7.00 -44.24 -1.51
C ASN A 1216 8.25 -43.73 -2.25
N SER A 1217 9.11 -42.95 -1.59
CA SER A 1217 10.29 -42.35 -2.23
C SER A 1217 11.36 -43.37 -2.64
N GLY A 1218 11.42 -44.52 -1.96
CA GLY A 1218 12.30 -45.64 -2.28
C GLY A 1218 11.92 -46.34 -3.58
N SER A 1219 10.62 -46.48 -3.87
CA SER A 1219 10.11 -47.15 -5.08
C SER A 1219 10.54 -46.47 -6.39
N MET A 1220 10.67 -45.14 -6.40
CA MET A 1220 11.12 -44.32 -7.55
C MET A 1220 12.34 -43.44 -7.20
N ASN A 1221 13.30 -44.00 -6.45
CA ASN A 1221 14.46 -43.26 -5.94
C ASN A 1221 15.38 -42.71 -7.04
N LEU A 1222 16.23 -41.73 -6.66
CA LEU A 1222 17.20 -41.07 -7.54
C LEU A 1222 18.11 -42.06 -8.28
N THR A 1223 18.65 -43.05 -7.58
CA THR A 1223 19.63 -44.01 -8.12
C THR A 1223 19.02 -44.98 -9.13
N ASN A 1224 17.82 -45.50 -8.88
CA ASN A 1224 17.19 -46.51 -9.72
C ASN A 1224 16.37 -45.91 -10.87
N PHE A 1225 15.54 -44.88 -10.62
CA PHE A 1225 14.71 -44.30 -11.67
C PHE A 1225 15.44 -43.22 -12.47
N TYR A 1226 16.02 -42.21 -11.81
CA TYR A 1226 16.54 -41.03 -12.48
C TYR A 1226 17.93 -41.23 -13.09
N GLU A 1227 18.92 -41.58 -12.25
CA GLU A 1227 20.29 -41.87 -12.68
C GLU A 1227 20.46 -43.28 -13.26
N GLY A 1228 19.53 -44.19 -12.95
CA GLY A 1228 19.46 -45.53 -13.51
C GLY A 1228 18.65 -45.57 -14.80
N PHE A 1229 17.34 -45.79 -14.67
CA PHE A 1229 16.42 -46.04 -15.79
C PHE A 1229 16.38 -44.93 -16.84
N LEU A 1230 16.01 -43.69 -16.46
CA LEU A 1230 15.82 -42.59 -17.41
C LEU A 1230 17.12 -42.26 -18.15
N LYS A 1231 18.24 -42.21 -17.42
CA LYS A 1231 19.57 -41.93 -17.97
C LYS A 1231 20.06 -43.03 -18.89
N LYS A 1232 19.99 -44.31 -18.46
CA LYS A 1232 20.41 -45.47 -19.26
C LYS A 1232 19.70 -45.54 -20.61
N PHE A 1233 18.40 -45.33 -20.63
CA PHE A 1233 17.59 -45.40 -21.85
C PHE A 1233 17.40 -44.03 -22.55
N ARG A 1234 18.05 -42.97 -22.06
CA ARG A 1234 17.88 -41.57 -22.52
C ARG A 1234 16.41 -41.18 -22.71
N VAL A 1235 15.59 -41.40 -21.67
CA VAL A 1235 14.15 -41.14 -21.67
C VAL A 1235 13.89 -39.65 -21.47
N ILE A 1236 13.18 -39.03 -22.41
CA ILE A 1236 12.86 -37.59 -22.40
C ILE A 1236 11.34 -37.34 -22.47
N ASP A 1237 10.92 -36.08 -22.47
CA ASP A 1237 9.51 -35.69 -22.56
C ASP A 1237 8.70 -36.50 -23.59
N LYS A 1238 7.54 -37.01 -23.15
CA LYS A 1238 6.58 -37.83 -23.91
C LYS A 1238 7.07 -39.23 -24.35
N ASP A 1239 8.30 -39.65 -24.05
CA ASP A 1239 8.75 -41.03 -24.29
C ASP A 1239 7.85 -42.04 -23.55
N ALA A 1240 7.49 -43.11 -24.27
CA ALA A 1240 6.68 -44.19 -23.74
C ALA A 1240 7.56 -45.23 -23.00
N TYR A 1241 7.06 -45.74 -21.87
CA TYR A 1241 7.72 -46.77 -21.05
C TYR A 1241 6.68 -47.67 -20.36
N THR A 1242 7.07 -48.89 -20.00
CA THR A 1242 6.26 -49.80 -19.18
C THR A 1242 6.74 -49.81 -17.73
N LEU A 1243 5.88 -50.27 -16.82
CA LEU A 1243 6.18 -50.48 -15.42
C LEU A 1243 5.87 -51.93 -15.05
N GLU A 1244 6.87 -52.63 -14.55
CA GLU A 1244 6.75 -53.93 -13.92
C GLU A 1244 6.85 -53.77 -12.39
N PRO A 1245 5.72 -53.73 -11.65
CA PRO A 1245 5.70 -53.63 -10.19
C PRO A 1245 6.10 -54.94 -9.49
N GLY A 1246 6.36 -56.02 -10.23
CA GLY A 1246 6.66 -57.36 -9.71
C GLY A 1246 5.47 -58.30 -9.81
N SER A 1247 4.81 -58.33 -10.97
CA SER A 1247 3.59 -59.10 -11.28
C SER A 1247 3.67 -60.58 -10.89
N ALA A 1248 4.86 -61.18 -10.92
CA ALA A 1248 5.09 -62.55 -10.44
C ALA A 1248 4.76 -62.76 -8.94
N TRP A 1249 4.77 -61.72 -8.11
CA TRP A 1249 4.45 -61.80 -6.68
C TRP A 1249 2.94 -61.90 -6.40
N PHE A 1250 2.10 -61.59 -7.39
CA PHE A 1250 0.65 -61.50 -7.28
C PHE A 1250 -0.10 -62.69 -7.93
N ARG A 1251 0.59 -63.81 -8.17
CA ARG A 1251 0.01 -65.02 -8.81
C ARG A 1251 -1.22 -65.60 -8.09
N THR A 1252 -1.38 -65.30 -6.80
CA THR A 1252 -2.50 -65.71 -5.93
C THR A 1252 -3.69 -64.74 -5.98
N CYS A 1253 -3.52 -63.56 -6.59
CA CYS A 1253 -4.50 -62.47 -6.60
C CYS A 1253 -5.41 -62.53 -7.82
N ASP A 1254 -6.69 -62.81 -7.59
CA ASP A 1254 -7.71 -62.89 -8.64
C ASP A 1254 -8.41 -61.53 -8.83
N THR A 1255 -8.12 -60.87 -9.95
CA THR A 1255 -8.64 -59.54 -10.27
C THR A 1255 -10.07 -59.57 -10.82
N SER A 1256 -10.61 -60.75 -11.17
CA SER A 1256 -11.98 -60.90 -11.68
C SER A 1256 -13.07 -60.83 -10.60
N LYS A 1257 -12.71 -61.10 -9.34
CA LYS A 1257 -13.63 -61.03 -8.18
C LYS A 1257 -14.10 -59.61 -7.89
N PRO A 1258 -15.29 -59.40 -7.29
CA PRO A 1258 -15.75 -58.06 -6.91
C PRO A 1258 -14.85 -57.41 -5.84
N ASP A 1259 -14.36 -58.20 -4.88
CA ASP A 1259 -13.37 -57.79 -3.88
C ASP A 1259 -12.00 -58.38 -4.25
N LEU A 1260 -10.91 -57.66 -3.98
CA LEU A 1260 -9.53 -58.14 -4.14
C LEU A 1260 -8.94 -58.48 -2.76
N ILE A 1261 -9.06 -59.74 -2.38
CA ILE A 1261 -8.51 -60.27 -1.12
C ILE A 1261 -7.49 -61.37 -1.48
N CYS A 1262 -6.21 -61.16 -1.18
CA CYS A 1262 -5.13 -62.08 -1.52
C CYS A 1262 -3.85 -61.86 -0.68
N THR A 1263 -2.79 -62.64 -0.97
CA THR A 1263 -1.49 -62.56 -0.28
C THR A 1263 -0.37 -62.45 -1.30
N MET A 1264 0.42 -61.38 -1.22
CA MET A 1264 1.60 -61.17 -2.05
C MET A 1264 2.73 -62.10 -1.59
N THR A 1265 3.23 -62.94 -2.50
CA THR A 1265 4.20 -64.01 -2.19
C THR A 1265 5.47 -63.90 -3.03
N LYS A 1266 6.65 -64.12 -2.43
CA LYS A 1266 7.94 -64.11 -3.13
C LYS A 1266 7.97 -65.24 -4.20
N PRO A 1267 8.27 -64.94 -5.49
CA PRO A 1267 8.23 -65.90 -6.60
C PRO A 1267 9.24 -67.05 -6.54
#